data_AF-A0A7C4HDF5-F1
#
_entry.id   AF-A0A7C4HDF5-F1
#
_cell.length_a   1.000
_cell.length_b   1.000
_cell.length_c   1.000
_cell.angle_alpha   90.00
_cell.angle_beta   90.00
_cell.angle_gamma   90.00
#
_symmetry.space_group_name_H-M   'P 1'
#
loop_
_entity.id
_entity.type
_entity.pdbx_description
1 polymer ?
#
loop_
_entity_poly.entity_id
_entity_poly.type
_entity_poly.pdbx_seq_one_letter_code
_entity_poly.pdbx_strand_id
1 'polypeptide(L)'
;MVSEKNIRVKIDELRSSIGLLKGVELSIGKIVGEEWLEEIGPTQFPKITDLREWDLKLLQRYKPFYMPFCDLCCLCTFGKCDLTGDKRGACGINMSAQQSRIVLLACCIGAATHASHARHLLEHLIEKYGRDNPIDVGGPSVEVEAPITRLVCGIRPRTLGDLEEVLNYLEREIVRSLAATHTGQEASNLDFESKVFHVGMIDHVALEVADIAQISALGFPKADPEAPLVDIGLGVVDSTKPVIMVVGHNVPPAAAIVDYLVDNGLYGGIEVVGLCCTAHDLTRYNPKARIVGPISWQLRFIRSGVADVIIVDEQCIRTDTLLEAQKVKAPVIATSDVNCAGLPDRTKDSVEKIIEDLVLNGQPGALILDPEKAAEVAVKTALLVAPRRMKLKALPDVSDIIESAKKCRKCDDCRRACPNDLPVRDALAEALEGNLNALADLYEACIGCGRCESACPVDLPLHSFIVKAAEKRIKEEKYKVRVGRGAIQDVEIRQVGSPIVLGEIPGVVAFVGCANYPNGGTEVAKMAVEFAKRRYIVVASGCAAMSIGMYRDEEGKTPYETFPGAFDAGGIVNVGSCVSNSHIAGAAIKIANIFAKRRLRANYEEIADYILNRVGAVGVAWGAMSQKAAAIASGFWRLGVPVIVGPHGLKYRRMLLGRKDKPEDWYVYDARTGEKIYVGPAPEHLFYAAESKEEAMVMIAKLCMRPNDTTKGRAIKLSNYIDLYKRFFGTMPDDVHLFVRTLADVPLTMREEVIKVLEERGWKENIIPDPTLLPRLVRKKAGE
;
A
#
# COMPACT_ATOMS: atom_id res chain seq x y z
N MET A 1 24.68 -17.28 -3.40
CA MET A 1 24.40 -18.14 -4.57
C MET A 1 24.64 -17.24 -5.76
N VAL A 2 25.65 -17.57 -6.56
CA VAL A 2 26.08 -16.79 -7.73
C VAL A 2 25.20 -17.19 -8.92
N SER A 3 24.69 -16.23 -9.69
CA SER A 3 23.76 -16.43 -10.80
C SER A 3 24.34 -17.35 -11.88
N GLU A 4 23.57 -18.35 -12.33
CA GLU A 4 23.90 -19.15 -13.51
C GLU A 4 23.14 -18.63 -14.73
N LYS A 5 23.86 -18.03 -15.68
CA LYS A 5 23.45 -18.02 -17.09
C LYS A 5 24.59 -18.67 -17.87
N ASN A 6 24.29 -19.83 -18.47
CA ASN A 6 25.25 -20.63 -19.22
C ASN A 6 25.44 -20.07 -20.63
N ILE A 7 26.67 -19.73 -20.99
CA ILE A 7 27.04 -19.55 -22.40
C ILE A 7 27.49 -20.90 -22.92
N ARG A 8 26.74 -21.44 -23.89
CA ARG A 8 27.12 -22.65 -24.63
C ARG A 8 27.87 -22.27 -25.90
N VAL A 9 29.13 -22.66 -25.98
CA VAL A 9 29.89 -22.59 -27.23
C VAL A 9 30.09 -24.00 -27.74
N LYS A 10 29.56 -24.27 -28.93
CA LYS A 10 29.73 -25.54 -29.63
C LYS A 10 30.87 -25.39 -30.64
N ILE A 11 31.91 -26.21 -30.49
CA ILE A 11 33.06 -26.21 -31.40
C ILE A 11 33.05 -27.55 -32.14
N ASP A 12 32.86 -27.50 -33.46
CA ASP A 12 32.67 -28.70 -34.28
C ASP A 12 33.95 -29.55 -34.39
N GLU A 13 35.13 -28.92 -34.48
CA GLU A 13 36.44 -29.58 -34.49
C GLU A 13 37.53 -28.76 -33.77
N LEU A 14 38.25 -29.38 -32.84
CA LEU A 14 39.44 -28.81 -32.19
C LEU A 14 40.66 -29.71 -32.43
N ARG A 15 41.71 -29.17 -33.07
CA ARG A 15 42.98 -29.87 -33.35
C ARG A 15 44.07 -29.43 -32.37
N SER A 16 44.68 -30.37 -31.66
CA SER A 16 45.90 -30.13 -30.87
C SER A 16 46.97 -31.19 -31.14
N SER A 17 48.19 -30.96 -30.64
CA SER A 17 49.35 -31.87 -30.77
C SER A 17 49.18 -33.26 -30.13
N ILE A 18 48.07 -33.48 -29.41
CA ILE A 18 47.77 -34.70 -28.65
C ILE A 18 46.57 -35.48 -29.24
N GLY A 19 45.86 -34.93 -30.24
CA GLY A 19 44.74 -35.61 -30.91
C GLY A 19 43.66 -34.68 -31.47
N LEU A 20 42.74 -35.26 -32.27
CA LEU A 20 41.59 -34.59 -32.87
C LEU A 20 40.34 -34.81 -32.00
N LEU A 21 39.75 -33.75 -31.45
CA LEU A 21 38.49 -33.81 -30.72
C LEU A 21 37.37 -33.22 -31.57
N LYS A 22 36.31 -34.01 -31.81
CA LYS A 22 35.12 -33.63 -32.59
C LYS A 22 33.93 -33.43 -31.66
N GLY A 23 33.17 -32.34 -31.85
CA GLY A 23 31.95 -32.05 -31.11
C GLY A 23 32.18 -31.69 -29.63
N VAL A 24 33.15 -30.83 -29.34
CA VAL A 24 33.44 -30.38 -27.97
C VAL A 24 32.51 -29.24 -27.59
N GLU A 25 31.80 -29.40 -26.48
CA GLU A 25 30.96 -28.37 -25.89
C GLU A 25 31.65 -27.80 -24.65
N LEU A 26 31.90 -26.49 -24.65
CA LEU A 26 32.64 -25.80 -23.60
C LEU A 26 31.72 -24.79 -22.92
N SER A 27 31.56 -24.94 -21.61
CA SER A 27 30.77 -24.07 -20.73
C SER A 27 31.71 -23.27 -19.85
N ILE A 28 31.77 -21.95 -20.05
CA ILE A 28 32.62 -21.04 -19.28
C ILE A 28 31.73 -20.18 -18.36
N GLY A 29 32.10 -20.07 -17.06
CA GLY A 29 31.43 -19.22 -16.08
C GLY A 29 31.61 -17.71 -16.33
N LYS A 30 30.63 -16.89 -15.88
CA LYS A 30 30.44 -15.47 -16.21
C LYS A 30 31.57 -14.53 -15.73
N ILE A 31 31.93 -13.56 -16.57
CA ILE A 31 32.73 -12.37 -16.24
C ILE A 31 31.76 -11.21 -15.97
N VAL A 32 31.80 -10.61 -14.77
CA VAL A 32 31.05 -9.39 -14.45
C VAL A 32 31.88 -8.19 -14.87
N GLY A 33 31.67 -7.72 -16.10
CA GLY A 33 32.23 -6.47 -16.60
C GLY A 33 31.19 -5.36 -16.51
N GLU A 34 31.04 -4.72 -15.35
CA GLU A 34 30.39 -3.40 -15.28
C GLU A 34 31.30 -2.45 -14.50
N GLU A 35 31.71 -1.35 -15.13
CA GLU A 35 32.26 -0.20 -14.41
C GLU A 35 31.11 0.55 -13.69
N TRP A 36 30.60 -0.03 -12.61
CA TRP A 36 29.83 0.72 -11.63
C TRP A 36 30.81 1.31 -10.62
N LEU A 37 31.07 2.62 -10.74
CA LEU A 37 32.01 3.38 -9.90
C LEU A 37 31.74 3.28 -8.39
N GLU A 38 30.51 2.94 -8.01
CA GLU A 38 30.12 2.79 -6.62
C GLU A 38 30.49 1.40 -6.08
N GLU A 39 31.32 1.39 -5.03
CA GLU A 39 31.68 0.17 -4.31
C GLU A 39 30.45 -0.51 -3.72
N ILE A 40 30.49 -1.83 -3.71
CA ILE A 40 29.44 -2.65 -3.11
C ILE A 40 29.43 -2.51 -1.58
N GLY A 41 28.24 -2.27 -1.03
CA GLY A 41 28.00 -2.24 0.41
C GLY A 41 28.01 -3.63 1.06
N PRO A 42 27.86 -3.67 2.40
CA PRO A 42 28.07 -4.89 3.18
C PRO A 42 26.96 -5.94 3.05
N THR A 43 25.79 -5.58 2.55
CA THR A 43 24.58 -6.43 2.62
C THR A 43 23.95 -6.61 1.25
N GLN A 44 24.66 -7.27 0.33
CA GLN A 44 24.12 -7.62 -0.98
C GLN A 44 23.26 -8.89 -0.88
N PHE A 45 22.02 -8.84 -1.38
CA PHE A 45 21.07 -9.94 -1.29
C PHE A 45 20.97 -10.50 0.14
N PRO A 46 20.66 -9.64 1.12
CA PRO A 46 20.74 -10.00 2.54
C PRO A 46 19.85 -11.20 2.83
N LYS A 47 20.40 -12.17 3.57
CA LYS A 47 19.63 -13.25 4.16
C LYS A 47 18.85 -12.72 5.36
N ILE A 48 17.88 -13.51 5.80
CA ILE A 48 17.03 -13.25 6.97
C ILE A 48 17.77 -12.80 8.26
N THR A 49 19.06 -13.10 8.40
CA THR A 49 19.88 -12.75 9.58
C THR A 49 20.81 -11.56 9.37
N ASP A 50 21.08 -11.15 8.14
CA ASP A 50 22.22 -10.27 7.83
C ASP A 50 22.02 -8.83 8.32
N LEU A 51 20.76 -8.42 8.47
CA LEU A 51 20.35 -7.09 8.95
C LEU A 51 19.69 -7.15 10.35
N ARG A 52 19.80 -8.30 11.03
CA ARG A 52 19.18 -8.53 12.34
C ARG A 52 19.67 -7.55 13.40
N GLU A 53 20.94 -7.17 13.38
CA GLU A 53 21.49 -6.21 14.35
C GLU A 53 20.86 -4.84 14.21
N TRP A 54 20.64 -4.38 12.98
CA TRP A 54 19.88 -3.15 12.70
C TRP A 54 18.45 -3.25 13.22
N ASP A 55 17.77 -4.35 12.90
CA ASP A 55 16.40 -4.59 13.34
C ASP A 55 16.28 -4.55 14.87
N LEU A 56 17.22 -5.17 15.59
CA LEU A 56 17.23 -5.16 17.05
C LEU A 56 17.52 -3.79 17.66
N LYS A 57 18.35 -2.94 17.02
CA LYS A 57 18.54 -1.55 17.45
C LYS A 57 17.23 -0.76 17.35
N LEU A 58 16.48 -0.95 16.26
CA LEU A 58 15.16 -0.34 16.10
C LEU A 58 14.19 -0.87 17.17
N LEU A 59 14.12 -2.18 17.38
CA LEU A 59 13.21 -2.82 18.34
C LEU A 59 13.56 -2.52 19.80
N GLN A 60 14.83 -2.20 20.10
CA GLN A 60 15.24 -1.74 21.42
C GLN A 60 14.61 -0.38 21.76
N ARG A 61 14.59 0.54 20.78
CA ARG A 61 13.96 1.86 20.90
C ARG A 61 12.44 1.79 20.78
N TYR A 62 11.94 1.05 19.79
CA TYR A 62 10.52 0.91 19.46
C TYR A 62 10.03 -0.47 19.86
N LYS A 63 9.83 -0.65 21.16
CA LYS A 63 9.51 -1.95 21.73
C LYS A 63 8.16 -2.45 21.20
N PRO A 64 8.06 -3.73 20.79
CA PRO A 64 6.79 -4.32 20.41
C PRO A 64 5.79 -4.29 21.57
N PHE A 65 4.64 -3.68 21.32
CA PHE A 65 3.49 -3.71 22.22
C PHE A 65 2.45 -4.67 21.65
N TYR A 66 2.27 -5.81 22.33
CA TYR A 66 1.39 -6.89 21.87
C TYR A 66 -0.04 -6.73 22.39
N MET A 67 -1.00 -6.84 21.48
CA MET A 67 -2.43 -6.74 21.73
C MET A 67 -3.12 -7.95 21.11
N PRO A 68 -3.22 -9.08 21.82
CA PRO A 68 -3.83 -10.29 21.30
C PRO A 68 -5.26 -10.03 20.81
N PHE A 69 -5.51 -10.31 19.53
CA PHE A 69 -6.87 -10.36 18.99
C PHE A 69 -7.58 -11.68 19.34
N CYS A 70 -6.79 -12.70 19.67
CA CYS A 70 -7.24 -14.03 20.07
C CYS A 70 -6.23 -14.58 21.07
N ASP A 71 -6.73 -15.13 22.18
CA ASP A 71 -5.90 -15.70 23.23
C ASP A 71 -5.47 -17.16 22.97
N LEU A 72 -5.90 -17.73 21.84
CA LEU A 72 -5.66 -19.12 21.50
C LEU A 72 -4.64 -19.26 20.37
N CYS A 73 -3.83 -20.32 20.45
CA CYS A 73 -3.06 -20.82 19.33
C CYS A 73 -3.71 -22.10 18.77
N CYS A 74 -4.08 -22.06 17.48
CA CYS A 74 -4.78 -23.14 16.77
C CYS A 74 -3.97 -23.70 15.58
N LEU A 75 -2.66 -23.49 15.53
CA LEU A 75 -1.87 -23.78 14.31
C LEU A 75 -1.49 -25.26 14.10
N CYS A 76 -1.58 -26.11 15.12
CA CYS A 76 -1.23 -27.53 15.00
C CYS A 76 -2.16 -28.42 15.82
N THR A 77 -2.04 -29.73 15.63
CA THR A 77 -2.88 -30.77 16.24
C THR A 77 -2.62 -30.99 17.73
N PHE A 78 -1.56 -30.42 18.31
CA PHE A 78 -1.42 -30.32 19.78
C PHE A 78 -2.36 -29.26 20.39
N GLY A 79 -2.85 -28.33 19.57
CA GLY A 79 -3.80 -27.30 20.00
C GLY A 79 -5.25 -27.79 20.09
N LYS A 80 -6.20 -26.91 20.42
CA LYS A 80 -6.03 -25.46 20.68
C LYS A 80 -5.31 -25.23 22.01
N CYS A 81 -4.29 -24.38 22.01
CA CYS A 81 -3.58 -23.97 23.23
C CYS A 81 -4.12 -22.64 23.74
N ASP A 82 -4.46 -22.56 25.02
CA ASP A 82 -4.78 -21.31 25.72
C ASP A 82 -3.49 -20.60 26.15
N LEU A 83 -3.30 -19.36 25.67
CA LEU A 83 -2.14 -18.52 25.97
C LEU A 83 -2.50 -17.34 26.90
N THR A 84 -3.72 -17.26 27.42
CA THR A 84 -4.16 -16.18 28.32
C THR A 84 -3.21 -16.03 29.51
N GLY A 85 -2.84 -14.78 29.83
CA GLY A 85 -1.91 -14.49 30.93
C GLY A 85 -0.47 -14.93 30.67
N ASP A 86 -0.06 -14.97 29.39
CA ASP A 86 1.27 -15.42 28.92
C ASP A 86 1.60 -16.89 29.25
N LYS A 87 0.57 -17.74 29.34
CA LYS A 87 0.74 -19.20 29.35
C LYS A 87 1.50 -19.65 28.10
N ARG A 88 2.15 -20.81 28.20
CA ARG A 88 2.79 -21.47 27.07
C ARG A 88 1.87 -22.51 26.45
N GLY A 89 1.85 -22.58 25.13
CA GLY A 89 1.22 -23.67 24.41
C GLY A 89 2.01 -24.98 24.53
N ALA A 90 1.46 -26.06 24.01
CA ALA A 90 2.06 -27.40 24.10
C ALA A 90 3.50 -27.48 23.53
N CYS A 91 3.82 -26.67 22.51
CA CYS A 91 5.17 -26.59 21.94
C CYS A 91 6.10 -25.58 22.64
N GLY A 92 5.63 -24.95 23.72
CA GLY A 92 6.40 -23.97 24.50
C GLY A 92 6.26 -22.50 24.06
N ILE A 93 5.59 -22.19 22.95
CA ILE A 93 5.38 -20.79 22.52
C ILE A 93 4.50 -20.02 23.51
N ASN A 94 4.86 -18.77 23.83
CA ASN A 94 4.06 -17.88 24.68
C ASN A 94 3.22 -16.88 23.85
N MET A 95 2.49 -15.99 24.52
CA MET A 95 1.58 -15.07 23.83
C MET A 95 2.33 -14.10 22.92
N SER A 96 3.40 -13.47 23.41
CA SER A 96 4.17 -12.49 22.64
C SER A 96 4.78 -13.09 21.37
N ALA A 97 5.41 -14.26 21.49
CA ALA A 97 5.97 -14.95 20.33
C ALA A 97 4.88 -15.38 19.34
N GLN A 98 3.70 -15.80 19.84
CA GLN A 98 2.57 -16.11 18.98
C GLN A 98 2.03 -14.89 18.23
N GLN A 99 1.91 -13.72 18.89
CA GLN A 99 1.48 -12.50 18.20
C GLN A 99 2.48 -12.10 17.11
N SER A 100 3.79 -12.08 17.41
CA SER A 100 4.82 -11.81 16.40
C SER A 100 4.81 -12.84 15.27
N ARG A 101 4.58 -14.12 15.55
CA ARG A 101 4.45 -15.17 14.53
C ARG A 101 3.27 -14.92 13.59
N ILE A 102 2.13 -14.46 14.13
CA ILE A 102 0.96 -14.12 13.32
C ILE A 102 1.21 -12.85 12.49
N VAL A 103 1.95 -11.87 13.02
CA VAL A 103 2.39 -10.70 12.23
C VAL A 103 3.33 -11.13 11.10
N LEU A 104 4.30 -12.01 11.36
CA LEU A 104 5.18 -12.57 10.32
C LEU A 104 4.38 -13.31 9.24
N LEU A 105 3.40 -14.14 9.63
CA LEU A 105 2.50 -14.78 8.69
C LEU A 105 1.75 -13.76 7.83
N ALA A 106 1.23 -12.69 8.43
CA ALA A 106 0.57 -11.62 7.68
C ALA A 106 1.52 -10.94 6.69
N CYS A 107 2.75 -10.60 7.09
CA CYS A 107 3.75 -10.03 6.19
C CYS A 107 4.15 -11.01 5.08
N CYS A 108 4.33 -12.30 5.38
CA CYS A 108 4.62 -13.32 4.36
C CYS A 108 3.50 -13.44 3.33
N ILE A 109 2.24 -13.43 3.76
CA ILE A 109 1.08 -13.43 2.84
C ILE A 109 1.12 -12.17 1.96
N GLY A 110 1.36 -10.99 2.54
CA GLY A 110 1.45 -9.73 1.80
C GLY A 110 2.59 -9.73 0.77
N ALA A 111 3.79 -10.11 1.17
CA ALA A 111 4.96 -10.18 0.31
C ALA A 111 4.82 -11.23 -0.79
N ALA A 112 4.29 -12.42 -0.48
CA ALA A 112 4.00 -13.45 -1.48
C ALA A 112 2.99 -12.94 -2.51
N THR A 113 1.99 -12.18 -2.07
CA THR A 113 0.98 -11.59 -2.95
C THR A 113 1.59 -10.60 -3.95
N HIS A 114 2.46 -9.69 -3.49
CA HIS A 114 3.13 -8.76 -4.39
C HIS A 114 4.20 -9.42 -5.27
N ALA A 115 4.95 -10.39 -4.74
CA ALA A 115 5.93 -11.15 -5.52
C ALA A 115 5.26 -12.00 -6.61
N SER A 116 4.12 -12.64 -6.31
CA SER A 116 3.32 -13.39 -7.29
C SER A 116 2.83 -12.47 -8.42
N HIS A 117 2.29 -11.30 -8.07
CA HIS A 117 1.93 -10.27 -9.06
C HIS A 117 3.13 -9.90 -9.93
N ALA A 118 4.25 -9.55 -9.30
CA ALA A 118 5.47 -9.13 -10.00
C ALA A 118 5.99 -10.22 -10.96
N ARG A 119 5.96 -11.49 -10.53
CA ARG A 119 6.35 -12.64 -11.34
C ARG A 119 5.46 -12.81 -12.56
N HIS A 120 4.15 -12.90 -12.36
CA HIS A 120 3.20 -13.09 -13.45
C HIS A 120 3.27 -11.95 -14.46
N LEU A 121 3.33 -10.71 -13.97
CA LEU A 121 3.48 -9.52 -14.81
C LEU A 121 4.80 -9.54 -15.58
N LEU A 122 5.93 -9.83 -14.93
CA LEU A 122 7.23 -9.87 -15.60
C LEU A 122 7.28 -10.92 -16.71
N GLU A 123 6.76 -12.12 -16.45
CA GLU A 123 6.69 -13.20 -17.45
C GLU A 123 5.84 -12.79 -18.65
N HIS A 124 4.65 -12.25 -18.42
CA HIS A 124 3.78 -11.74 -19.48
C HIS A 124 4.46 -10.64 -20.31
N LEU A 125 5.11 -9.68 -19.65
CA LEU A 125 5.79 -8.58 -20.34
C LEU A 125 7.03 -9.06 -21.11
N ILE A 126 7.77 -10.05 -20.60
CA ILE A 126 8.89 -10.66 -21.32
C ILE A 126 8.41 -11.42 -22.55
N GLU A 127 7.29 -12.15 -22.43
CA GLU A 127 6.68 -12.84 -23.57
C GLU A 127 6.25 -11.86 -24.67
N LYS A 128 5.63 -10.74 -24.28
CA LYS A 128 5.09 -9.74 -25.24
C LYS A 128 6.14 -8.78 -25.81
N TYR A 129 7.10 -8.32 -25.00
CA TYR A 129 8.05 -7.25 -25.36
C TYR A 129 9.51 -7.70 -25.41
N GLY A 130 9.80 -8.94 -25.01
CA GLY A 130 11.14 -9.52 -25.00
C GLY A 130 11.95 -9.21 -23.73
N ARG A 131 12.88 -10.11 -23.42
CA ARG A 131 13.79 -10.00 -22.24
C ARG A 131 14.65 -8.73 -22.27
N ASP A 132 14.98 -8.24 -23.46
CA ASP A 132 15.86 -7.09 -23.67
C ASP A 132 15.12 -5.75 -23.65
N ASN A 133 13.79 -5.74 -23.41
CA ASN A 133 13.04 -4.50 -23.26
C ASN A 133 13.63 -3.66 -22.13
N PRO A 134 14.01 -2.40 -22.38
CA PRO A 134 14.75 -1.58 -21.43
C PRO A 134 13.88 -1.18 -20.24
N ILE A 135 14.51 -1.04 -19.07
CA ILE A 135 13.90 -0.40 -17.91
C ILE A 135 13.93 1.12 -18.11
N ASP A 136 12.75 1.73 -18.19
CA ASP A 136 12.57 3.16 -18.34
C ASP A 136 11.35 3.66 -17.54
N VAL A 137 11.64 4.24 -16.39
CA VAL A 137 10.65 4.73 -15.43
C VAL A 137 10.44 6.25 -15.47
N GLY A 138 11.21 6.96 -16.29
CA GLY A 138 11.37 8.42 -16.19
C GLY A 138 12.38 9.04 -17.15
N GLY A 139 12.97 8.26 -18.05
CA GLY A 139 13.99 8.68 -18.99
C GLY A 139 15.16 9.41 -18.31
N PRO A 140 15.68 10.48 -18.91
CA PRO A 140 16.75 11.30 -18.33
C PRO A 140 16.39 11.97 -16.99
N SER A 141 15.11 12.05 -16.63
CA SER A 141 14.65 12.69 -15.38
C SER A 141 14.81 11.77 -14.16
N VAL A 142 15.10 10.48 -14.36
CA VAL A 142 15.29 9.49 -13.29
C VAL A 142 16.54 8.63 -13.59
N GLU A 143 17.69 9.00 -13.01
CA GLU A 143 18.96 8.27 -13.14
C GLU A 143 19.09 7.12 -12.11
N VAL A 144 18.35 7.24 -10.99
CA VAL A 144 18.20 6.19 -9.99
C VAL A 144 16.86 5.48 -10.23
N GLU A 145 16.82 4.58 -11.22
CA GLU A 145 15.58 3.93 -11.69
C GLU A 145 14.96 2.93 -10.72
N ALA A 146 15.80 2.19 -9.99
CA ALA A 146 15.37 1.12 -9.08
C ALA A 146 16.07 1.27 -7.71
N PRO A 147 15.76 2.34 -6.95
CA PRO A 147 16.46 2.66 -5.70
C PRO A 147 16.43 1.53 -4.67
N ILE A 148 15.34 0.78 -4.54
CA ILE A 148 15.20 -0.30 -3.55
C ILE A 148 16.01 -1.52 -3.99
N THR A 149 15.92 -1.91 -5.26
CA THR A 149 16.69 -3.01 -5.85
C THR A 149 18.18 -2.74 -5.77
N ARG A 150 18.62 -1.51 -6.08
CA ARG A 150 20.02 -1.11 -5.90
C ARG A 150 20.44 -1.18 -4.43
N LEU A 151 19.56 -0.78 -3.51
CA LEU A 151 19.82 -0.80 -2.06
C LEU A 151 19.94 -2.21 -1.48
N VAL A 152 19.08 -3.14 -1.91
CA VAL A 152 18.97 -4.48 -1.33
C VAL A 152 19.81 -5.50 -2.10
N CYS A 153 19.70 -5.51 -3.42
CA CYS A 153 20.34 -6.50 -4.28
C CYS A 153 21.71 -6.02 -4.79
N GLY A 154 22.02 -4.72 -4.71
CA GLY A 154 23.25 -4.17 -5.28
C GLY A 154 23.34 -4.39 -6.79
N ILE A 155 22.17 -4.42 -7.45
CA ILE A 155 21.99 -4.57 -8.90
C ILE A 155 21.39 -3.29 -9.45
N ARG A 156 21.85 -2.90 -10.64
CA ARG A 156 21.27 -1.84 -11.46
C ARG A 156 20.56 -2.48 -12.66
N PRO A 157 19.24 -2.75 -12.59
CA PRO A 157 18.54 -3.42 -13.67
C PRO A 157 18.48 -2.51 -14.91
N ARG A 158 18.77 -3.07 -16.08
CA ARG A 158 18.75 -2.37 -17.37
C ARG A 158 17.66 -2.88 -18.29
N THR A 159 17.29 -4.16 -18.18
CA THR A 159 16.22 -4.77 -18.97
C THR A 159 15.24 -5.54 -18.08
N LEU A 160 14.09 -5.93 -18.63
CA LEU A 160 13.14 -6.80 -17.94
C LEU A 160 13.81 -8.11 -17.49
N GLY A 161 14.70 -8.67 -18.31
CA GLY A 161 15.40 -9.92 -17.99
C GLY A 161 16.35 -9.85 -16.78
N ASP A 162 16.75 -8.66 -16.35
CA ASP A 162 17.55 -8.47 -15.13
C ASP A 162 16.70 -8.65 -13.86
N LEU A 163 15.39 -8.44 -13.95
CA LEU A 163 14.47 -8.53 -12.81
C LEU A 163 14.15 -9.97 -12.39
N GLU A 164 14.39 -10.96 -13.26
CA GLU A 164 14.19 -12.38 -12.94
C GLU A 164 15.08 -12.84 -11.78
N GLU A 165 16.36 -12.42 -11.75
CA GLU A 165 17.28 -12.78 -10.67
C GLU A 165 16.84 -12.18 -9.33
N VAL A 166 16.33 -10.94 -9.37
CA VAL A 166 15.78 -10.26 -8.20
C VAL A 166 14.60 -11.06 -7.65
N LEU A 167 13.62 -11.41 -8.49
CA LEU A 167 12.44 -12.18 -8.06
C LEU A 167 12.80 -13.56 -7.50
N ASN A 168 13.76 -14.27 -8.11
CA ASN A 168 14.24 -15.57 -7.59
C ASN A 168 14.77 -15.44 -6.15
N TYR A 169 15.43 -14.32 -5.84
CA TYR A 169 15.87 -14.01 -4.48
C TYR A 169 14.68 -13.75 -3.54
N LEU A 170 13.71 -12.94 -3.98
CA LEU A 170 12.54 -12.61 -3.15
C LEU A 170 11.73 -13.86 -2.79
N GLU A 171 11.43 -14.70 -3.79
CA GLU A 171 10.68 -15.94 -3.62
C GLU A 171 11.36 -16.87 -2.61
N ARG A 172 12.69 -17.01 -2.71
CA ARG A 172 13.47 -17.81 -1.74
C ARG A 172 13.36 -17.26 -0.33
N GLU A 173 13.52 -15.96 -0.13
CA GLU A 173 13.49 -15.38 1.21
C GLU A 173 12.08 -15.36 1.82
N ILE A 174 11.03 -15.25 1.00
CA ILE A 174 9.63 -15.43 1.43
C ILE A 174 9.41 -16.85 1.93
N VAL A 175 9.83 -17.87 1.16
CA VAL A 175 9.70 -19.28 1.56
C VAL A 175 10.42 -19.56 2.87
N ARG A 176 11.64 -19.05 3.05
CA ARG A 176 12.41 -19.21 4.29
C ARG A 176 11.74 -18.53 5.48
N SER A 177 11.16 -17.35 5.28
CA SER A 177 10.47 -16.61 6.33
C SER A 177 9.15 -17.28 6.72
N LEU A 178 8.41 -17.81 5.74
CA LEU A 178 7.22 -18.63 5.99
C LEU A 178 7.57 -19.91 6.76
N ALA A 179 8.68 -20.59 6.40
CA ALA A 179 9.14 -21.76 7.12
C ALA A 179 9.40 -21.48 8.61
N ALA A 180 9.90 -20.28 8.96
CA ALA A 180 10.10 -19.88 10.35
C ALA A 180 8.80 -19.77 11.18
N THR A 181 7.63 -19.72 10.53
CA THR A 181 6.32 -19.68 11.20
C THR A 181 5.77 -21.07 11.53
N HIS A 182 6.41 -22.14 11.02
CA HIS A 182 6.01 -23.51 11.35
C HIS A 182 6.11 -23.76 12.86
N THR A 183 5.29 -24.68 13.38
CA THR A 183 5.32 -25.07 14.79
C THR A 183 6.71 -25.59 15.17
N GLY A 184 7.27 -25.09 16.29
CA GLY A 184 8.57 -25.52 16.82
C GLY A 184 9.80 -24.89 16.16
N GLN A 185 9.65 -23.77 15.45
CA GLN A 185 10.75 -23.06 14.80
C GLN A 185 11.28 -21.90 15.67
N GLU A 186 10.99 -20.66 15.30
CA GLU A 186 11.46 -19.49 16.05
C GLU A 186 10.82 -19.41 17.44
N ALA A 187 11.64 -19.10 18.44
CA ALA A 187 11.27 -19.09 19.85
C ALA A 187 11.24 -17.67 20.44
N SER A 188 11.97 -16.73 19.82
CA SER A 188 12.09 -15.34 20.27
C SER A 188 11.09 -14.46 19.53
N ASN A 189 10.27 -13.72 20.28
CA ASN A 189 9.33 -12.76 19.72
C ASN A 189 10.06 -11.63 18.97
N LEU A 190 11.23 -11.19 19.47
CA LEU A 190 12.04 -10.18 18.78
C LEU A 190 12.65 -10.69 17.48
N ASP A 191 13.02 -11.98 17.44
CA ASP A 191 13.50 -12.60 16.21
C ASP A 191 12.40 -12.81 15.18
N PHE A 192 11.15 -13.03 15.61
CA PHE A 192 10.01 -12.93 14.71
C PHE A 192 9.85 -11.50 14.17
N GLU A 193 9.97 -10.45 15.00
CA GLU A 193 9.87 -9.06 14.53
C GLU A 193 11.01 -8.66 13.58
N SER A 194 12.24 -9.12 13.79
CA SER A 194 13.32 -8.92 12.81
C SER A 194 12.99 -9.61 11.48
N LYS A 195 12.38 -10.80 11.51
CA LYS A 195 11.89 -11.47 10.29
C LYS A 195 10.73 -10.71 9.64
N VAL A 196 9.87 -10.05 10.42
CA VAL A 196 8.82 -9.15 9.89
C VAL A 196 9.47 -8.00 9.10
N PHE A 197 10.50 -7.37 9.65
CA PHE A 197 11.24 -6.31 8.96
C PHE A 197 11.92 -6.84 7.69
N HIS A 198 12.51 -8.05 7.77
CA HIS A 198 13.10 -8.71 6.61
C HIS A 198 12.09 -8.90 5.48
N VAL A 199 10.94 -9.50 5.76
CA VAL A 199 9.88 -9.71 4.77
C VAL A 199 9.35 -8.38 4.22
N GLY A 200 9.25 -7.33 5.03
CA GLY A 200 8.86 -6.00 4.57
C GLY A 200 9.84 -5.37 3.58
N MET A 201 11.14 -5.58 3.77
CA MET A 201 12.14 -5.17 2.78
C MET A 201 12.00 -5.97 1.48
N ILE A 202 11.78 -7.29 1.58
CA ILE A 202 11.55 -8.16 0.41
C ILE A 202 10.30 -7.70 -0.36
N ASP A 203 9.22 -7.36 0.37
CA ASP A 203 7.98 -6.81 -0.18
C ASP A 203 8.23 -5.54 -1.00
N HIS A 204 8.97 -4.59 -0.43
CA HIS A 204 9.33 -3.32 -1.11
C HIS A 204 10.09 -3.55 -2.42
N VAL A 205 10.96 -4.56 -2.50
CA VAL A 205 11.63 -4.92 -3.77
C VAL A 205 10.63 -5.53 -4.76
N ALA A 206 9.71 -6.40 -4.31
CA ALA A 206 8.67 -6.98 -5.17
C ALA A 206 7.77 -5.88 -5.76
N LEU A 207 7.38 -4.90 -4.95
CA LEU A 207 6.65 -3.73 -5.39
C LEU A 207 7.37 -2.96 -6.49
N GLU A 208 8.68 -2.72 -6.30
CA GLU A 208 9.48 -1.97 -7.26
C GLU A 208 9.61 -2.74 -8.57
N VAL A 209 9.93 -4.04 -8.52
CA VAL A 209 10.00 -4.90 -9.70
C VAL A 209 8.69 -4.86 -10.50
N ALA A 210 7.54 -5.02 -9.83
CA ALA A 210 6.24 -4.97 -10.50
C ALA A 210 6.03 -3.63 -11.21
N ASP A 211 6.17 -2.51 -10.48
CA ASP A 211 5.78 -1.21 -11.02
C ASP A 211 6.76 -0.71 -12.09
N ILE A 212 8.07 -0.90 -11.92
CA ILE A 212 9.05 -0.48 -12.94
C ILE A 212 8.89 -1.30 -14.23
N ALA A 213 8.53 -2.59 -14.14
CA ALA A 213 8.32 -3.43 -15.31
C ALA A 213 7.12 -2.93 -16.13
N GLN A 214 5.96 -2.71 -15.51
CA GLN A 214 4.79 -2.19 -16.22
C GLN A 214 4.97 -0.75 -16.72
N ILE A 215 5.64 0.14 -15.97
CA ILE A 215 5.92 1.49 -16.48
C ILE A 215 6.76 1.43 -17.75
N SER A 216 7.78 0.56 -17.75
CA SER A 216 8.72 0.45 -18.86
C SER A 216 8.09 -0.14 -20.11
N ALA A 217 7.15 -1.08 -19.97
CA ALA A 217 6.60 -1.86 -21.08
C ALA A 217 5.21 -1.39 -21.56
N LEU A 218 4.37 -0.84 -20.68
CA LEU A 218 2.97 -0.54 -20.98
C LEU A 218 2.68 0.94 -21.23
N GLY A 219 3.71 1.77 -21.38
CA GLY A 219 3.53 3.19 -21.73
C GLY A 219 2.86 4.03 -20.64
N PHE A 220 2.97 3.61 -19.38
CA PHE A 220 2.43 4.39 -18.25
C PHE A 220 3.14 5.75 -18.11
N PRO A 221 2.56 6.71 -17.36
CA PRO A 221 3.25 7.95 -17.03
C PRO A 221 4.62 7.69 -16.39
N LYS A 222 5.63 8.37 -16.91
CA LYS A 222 7.05 8.22 -16.54
C LYS A 222 7.49 9.37 -15.65
N ALA A 223 7.22 9.24 -14.36
CA ALA A 223 7.50 10.26 -13.35
C ALA A 223 6.89 11.63 -13.71
N ASP A 224 5.66 11.64 -14.21
CA ASP A 224 5.03 12.86 -14.75
C ASP A 224 4.24 13.63 -13.67
N PRO A 225 4.70 14.81 -13.21
CA PRO A 225 3.94 15.60 -12.23
C PRO A 225 2.60 16.12 -12.78
N GLU A 226 2.46 16.22 -14.10
CA GLU A 226 1.26 16.67 -14.79
C GLU A 226 0.48 15.52 -15.42
N ALA A 227 0.66 14.29 -14.88
CA ALA A 227 -0.15 13.15 -15.26
C ALA A 227 -1.65 13.54 -15.25
N PRO A 228 -2.44 13.07 -16.25
CA PRO A 228 -3.77 13.60 -16.49
C PRO A 228 -4.72 13.32 -15.33
N LEU A 229 -5.76 14.14 -15.21
CA LEU A 229 -6.89 13.88 -14.34
C LEU A 229 -7.88 12.95 -15.05
N VAL A 230 -8.38 11.95 -14.33
CA VAL A 230 -9.38 11.00 -14.83
C VAL A 230 -10.59 10.95 -13.92
N ASP A 231 -11.72 10.54 -14.48
CA ASP A 231 -12.99 10.50 -13.79
C ASP A 231 -13.07 9.32 -12.79
N ILE A 232 -13.56 9.60 -11.58
CA ILE A 232 -13.79 8.61 -10.53
C ILE A 232 -15.16 8.76 -9.85
N GLY A 233 -15.79 7.63 -9.51
CA GLY A 233 -17.04 7.53 -8.76
C GLY A 233 -18.12 6.74 -9.50
N LEU A 234 -19.20 6.38 -8.81
CA LEU A 234 -20.28 5.63 -9.47
C LEU A 234 -21.02 6.46 -10.52
N GLY A 235 -21.16 7.76 -10.28
CA GLY A 235 -21.87 8.68 -11.16
C GLY A 235 -21.19 8.90 -12.51
N VAL A 236 -19.91 8.55 -12.66
CA VAL A 236 -19.17 8.73 -13.93
C VAL A 236 -19.46 7.63 -14.95
N VAL A 237 -20.10 6.53 -14.53
CA VAL A 237 -20.40 5.39 -15.40
C VAL A 237 -21.62 5.70 -16.25
N ASP A 238 -21.48 5.61 -17.57
CA ASP A 238 -22.60 5.71 -18.51
C ASP A 238 -23.32 4.35 -18.59
N SER A 239 -24.33 4.17 -17.77
CA SER A 239 -25.13 2.94 -17.72
C SER A 239 -26.07 2.74 -18.91
N THR A 240 -26.05 3.63 -19.92
CA THR A 240 -26.82 3.43 -21.16
C THR A 240 -26.08 2.56 -22.17
N LYS A 241 -24.78 2.36 -21.96
CA LYS A 241 -23.90 1.49 -22.75
C LYS A 241 -23.68 0.16 -22.03
N PRO A 242 -23.25 -0.89 -22.75
CA PRO A 242 -22.73 -2.09 -22.10
C PRO A 242 -21.56 -1.77 -21.17
N VAL A 243 -21.56 -2.32 -19.96
CA VAL A 243 -20.53 -2.05 -18.95
C VAL A 243 -19.75 -3.31 -18.60
N ILE A 244 -18.43 -3.24 -18.74
CA ILE A 244 -17.49 -4.27 -18.28
C ILE A 244 -16.80 -3.74 -17.02
N MET A 245 -17.04 -4.43 -15.91
CA MET A 245 -16.40 -4.13 -14.62
C MET A 245 -15.16 -5.00 -14.47
N VAL A 246 -14.01 -4.39 -14.17
CA VAL A 246 -12.78 -5.12 -13.83
C VAL A 246 -12.41 -4.85 -12.38
N VAL A 247 -12.20 -5.91 -11.60
CA VAL A 247 -11.89 -5.83 -10.18
C VAL A 247 -10.58 -6.53 -9.91
N GLY A 248 -9.62 -5.81 -9.35
CA GLY A 248 -8.31 -6.42 -9.27
C GLY A 248 -7.05 -5.63 -9.00
N HIS A 249 -5.94 -6.22 -9.42
CA HIS A 249 -4.58 -5.70 -9.34
C HIS A 249 -3.77 -5.83 -10.64
N ASN A 250 -3.79 -6.97 -11.33
CA ASN A 250 -2.93 -7.21 -12.49
C ASN A 250 -3.59 -6.59 -13.74
N VAL A 251 -2.87 -5.69 -14.41
CA VAL A 251 -3.43 -4.91 -15.51
C VAL A 251 -3.59 -5.64 -16.86
N PRO A 252 -2.84 -6.71 -17.22
CA PRO A 252 -2.90 -7.29 -18.57
C PRO A 252 -4.31 -7.68 -19.05
N PRO A 253 -5.17 -8.35 -18.25
CA PRO A 253 -6.54 -8.63 -18.68
C PRO A 253 -7.36 -7.35 -18.95
N ALA A 254 -7.16 -6.31 -18.13
CA ALA A 254 -7.84 -5.02 -18.30
C ALA A 254 -7.35 -4.27 -19.55
N ALA A 255 -6.03 -4.28 -19.78
CA ALA A 255 -5.40 -3.68 -20.95
C ALA A 255 -5.84 -4.39 -22.24
N ALA A 256 -5.89 -5.72 -22.24
CA ALA A 256 -6.35 -6.51 -23.40
C ALA A 256 -7.80 -6.19 -23.78
N ILE A 257 -8.69 -5.92 -22.81
CA ILE A 257 -10.07 -5.47 -23.08
C ILE A 257 -10.04 -4.12 -23.82
N VAL A 258 -9.20 -3.19 -23.36
CA VAL A 258 -9.07 -1.87 -24.00
C VAL A 258 -8.51 -2.01 -25.42
N ASP A 259 -7.45 -2.79 -25.61
CA ASP A 259 -6.84 -3.05 -26.92
C ASP A 259 -7.87 -3.64 -27.88
N TYR A 260 -8.61 -4.69 -27.45
CA TYR A 260 -9.66 -5.31 -28.26
C TYR A 260 -10.74 -4.31 -28.68
N LEU A 261 -11.17 -3.42 -27.77
CA LEU A 261 -12.16 -2.38 -28.09
C LEU A 261 -11.63 -1.37 -29.11
N VAL A 262 -10.37 -0.98 -29.02
CA VAL A 262 -9.73 -0.04 -29.97
C VAL A 262 -9.60 -0.69 -31.33
N ASP A 263 -9.02 -1.90 -31.39
CA ASP A 263 -8.72 -2.61 -32.63
C ASP A 263 -9.98 -2.97 -33.43
N ASN A 264 -11.12 -3.15 -32.74
CA ASN A 264 -12.41 -3.46 -33.36
C ASN A 264 -13.33 -2.22 -33.53
N GLY A 265 -12.85 -1.01 -33.25
CA GLY A 265 -13.65 0.22 -33.41
C GLY A 265 -14.85 0.32 -32.46
N LEU A 266 -14.83 -0.41 -31.35
CA LEU A 266 -15.89 -0.45 -30.32
C LEU A 266 -15.60 0.51 -29.15
N TYR A 267 -14.43 1.13 -29.13
CA TYR A 267 -14.03 2.06 -28.08
C TYR A 267 -15.00 3.25 -27.97
N GLY A 268 -15.48 3.52 -26.76
CA GLY A 268 -16.49 4.54 -26.48
C GLY A 268 -17.94 4.07 -26.67
N GLY A 269 -18.17 2.94 -27.33
CA GLY A 269 -19.47 2.26 -27.38
C GLY A 269 -19.72 1.31 -26.19
N ILE A 270 -18.66 0.89 -25.51
CA ILE A 270 -18.68 0.03 -24.31
C ILE A 270 -17.89 0.74 -23.21
N GLU A 271 -18.40 0.67 -21.99
CA GLU A 271 -17.77 1.24 -20.81
C GLU A 271 -16.90 0.20 -20.10
N VAL A 272 -15.61 0.52 -19.91
CA VAL A 272 -14.70 -0.30 -19.11
C VAL A 272 -14.39 0.46 -17.83
N VAL A 273 -14.74 -0.15 -16.70
CA VAL A 273 -14.64 0.49 -15.39
C VAL A 273 -13.85 -0.37 -14.42
N GLY A 274 -12.95 0.25 -13.66
CA GLY A 274 -12.06 -0.45 -12.73
C GLY A 274 -12.42 -0.22 -11.26
N LEU A 275 -12.18 -1.23 -10.42
CA LEU A 275 -12.13 -1.11 -8.96
C LEU A 275 -10.79 -1.61 -8.41
N CYS A 276 -10.35 -1.03 -7.30
CA CYS A 276 -9.06 -1.35 -6.67
C CYS A 276 -7.85 -1.01 -7.56
N CYS A 277 -6.71 -1.69 -7.38
CA CYS A 277 -5.43 -1.26 -7.91
C CYS A 277 -5.34 -1.43 -9.45
N THR A 278 -6.03 -2.41 -10.04
CA THR A 278 -6.17 -2.52 -11.52
C THR A 278 -6.85 -1.30 -12.14
N ALA A 279 -7.72 -0.59 -11.40
CA ALA A 279 -8.34 0.63 -11.90
C ALA A 279 -7.31 1.77 -12.09
N HIS A 280 -6.37 1.91 -11.15
CA HIS A 280 -5.27 2.86 -11.31
C HIS A 280 -4.42 2.49 -12.52
N ASP A 281 -3.99 1.23 -12.61
CA ASP A 281 -3.09 0.78 -13.67
C ASP A 281 -3.76 0.79 -15.05
N LEU A 282 -5.07 0.52 -15.13
CA LEU A 282 -5.86 0.70 -16.35
C LEU A 282 -5.90 2.17 -16.79
N THR A 283 -6.07 3.12 -15.87
CA THR A 283 -6.04 4.55 -16.23
C THR A 283 -4.64 5.09 -16.53
N ARG A 284 -3.58 4.41 -16.04
CA ARG A 284 -2.20 4.67 -16.46
C ARG A 284 -1.95 4.17 -17.88
N TYR A 285 -2.56 3.04 -18.26
CA TYR A 285 -2.53 2.51 -19.61
C TYR A 285 -3.34 3.37 -20.59
N ASN A 286 -4.58 3.69 -20.22
CA ASN A 286 -5.51 4.47 -21.02
C ASN A 286 -6.31 5.44 -20.13
N PRO A 287 -5.96 6.75 -20.13
CA PRO A 287 -6.63 7.76 -19.31
C PRO A 287 -8.12 7.98 -19.62
N LYS A 288 -8.66 7.39 -20.69
CA LYS A 288 -10.10 7.45 -20.98
C LYS A 288 -10.91 6.38 -20.25
N ALA A 289 -10.26 5.40 -19.60
CA ALA A 289 -10.93 4.47 -18.69
C ALA A 289 -11.40 5.17 -17.42
N ARG A 290 -12.35 4.56 -16.70
CA ARG A 290 -12.97 5.16 -15.51
C ARG A 290 -12.72 4.34 -14.25
N ILE A 291 -12.62 5.02 -13.12
CA ILE A 291 -12.48 4.38 -11.81
C ILE A 291 -13.81 4.44 -11.08
N VAL A 292 -14.33 3.31 -10.63
CA VAL A 292 -15.56 3.29 -9.82
C VAL A 292 -15.25 3.66 -8.37
N GLY A 293 -14.18 3.12 -7.81
CA GLY A 293 -13.77 3.44 -6.45
C GLY A 293 -12.92 2.35 -5.77
N PRO A 294 -12.76 2.47 -4.44
CA PRO A 294 -11.93 1.58 -3.65
C PRO A 294 -12.61 0.21 -3.41
N ILE A 295 -11.93 -0.69 -2.70
CA ILE A 295 -12.45 -2.04 -2.38
C ILE A 295 -13.85 -2.04 -1.73
N SER A 296 -14.16 -1.07 -0.87
CA SER A 296 -15.46 -0.96 -0.19
C SER A 296 -16.62 -0.64 -1.15
N TRP A 297 -16.33 -0.35 -2.42
CA TRP A 297 -17.30 -0.06 -3.47
C TRP A 297 -17.65 -1.31 -4.32
N GLN A 298 -17.00 -2.45 -4.13
CA GLN A 298 -17.27 -3.65 -4.94
C GLN A 298 -18.72 -4.13 -4.82
N LEU A 299 -19.20 -4.42 -3.60
CA LEU A 299 -20.53 -5.01 -3.42
C LEU A 299 -21.65 -4.06 -3.88
N ARG A 300 -21.52 -2.76 -3.62
CA ARG A 300 -22.51 -1.76 -4.05
C ARG A 300 -22.57 -1.62 -5.57
N PHE A 301 -21.44 -1.72 -6.27
CA PHE A 301 -21.43 -1.67 -7.73
C PHE A 301 -21.96 -2.96 -8.37
N ILE A 302 -21.64 -4.13 -7.80
CA ILE A 302 -22.23 -5.40 -8.27
C ILE A 302 -23.76 -5.36 -8.11
N ARG A 303 -24.24 -4.97 -6.93
CA ARG A 303 -25.68 -4.96 -6.61
C ARG A 303 -26.47 -3.83 -7.26
N SER A 304 -25.81 -2.78 -7.75
CA SER A 304 -26.50 -1.77 -8.57
C SER A 304 -27.02 -2.38 -9.88
N GLY A 305 -26.45 -3.52 -10.31
CA GLY A 305 -26.81 -4.20 -11.55
C GLY A 305 -26.28 -3.50 -12.80
N VAL A 306 -25.41 -2.50 -12.65
CA VAL A 306 -24.86 -1.71 -13.77
C VAL A 306 -23.84 -2.51 -14.59
N ALA A 307 -23.03 -3.36 -13.97
CA ALA A 307 -22.02 -4.15 -14.67
C ALA A 307 -22.65 -5.30 -15.47
N ASP A 308 -22.53 -5.30 -16.79
CA ASP A 308 -23.03 -6.35 -17.68
C ASP A 308 -22.20 -7.63 -17.62
N VAL A 309 -20.88 -7.46 -17.54
CA VAL A 309 -19.89 -8.53 -17.33
C VAL A 309 -18.92 -8.09 -16.23
N ILE A 310 -18.55 -9.03 -15.37
CA ILE A 310 -17.58 -8.78 -14.29
C ILE A 310 -16.33 -9.61 -14.54
N ILE A 311 -15.18 -8.96 -14.58
CA ILE A 311 -13.87 -9.56 -14.71
C ILE A 311 -13.18 -9.50 -13.34
N VAL A 312 -12.69 -10.64 -12.89
CA VAL A 312 -11.93 -10.76 -11.64
C VAL A 312 -10.55 -11.34 -11.93
N ASP A 313 -9.50 -10.68 -11.46
CA ASP A 313 -8.14 -11.21 -11.47
C ASP A 313 -7.82 -11.83 -10.08
N GLU A 314 -6.86 -11.29 -9.35
CA GLU A 314 -6.41 -11.64 -8.02
C GLU A 314 -6.43 -10.45 -7.04
N GLN A 315 -6.47 -10.80 -5.74
CA GLN A 315 -6.24 -9.92 -4.58
C GLN A 315 -7.31 -8.85 -4.33
N CYS A 316 -7.75 -8.75 -3.07
CA CYS A 316 -8.79 -7.80 -2.63
C CYS A 316 -10.11 -7.91 -3.40
N ILE A 317 -10.37 -9.03 -4.07
CA ILE A 317 -11.66 -9.34 -4.69
C ILE A 317 -12.54 -10.00 -3.64
N ARG A 318 -13.81 -9.59 -3.59
CA ARG A 318 -14.79 -10.27 -2.75
C ARG A 318 -14.98 -11.72 -3.20
N THR A 319 -14.86 -12.66 -2.28
CA THR A 319 -15.01 -14.10 -2.56
C THR A 319 -16.45 -14.52 -2.87
N ASP A 320 -17.43 -13.65 -2.60
CA ASP A 320 -18.83 -13.85 -2.98
C ASP A 320 -19.23 -13.11 -4.27
N THR A 321 -18.26 -12.58 -5.03
CA THR A 321 -18.52 -11.87 -6.29
C THR A 321 -19.39 -12.69 -7.25
N LEU A 322 -19.09 -13.99 -7.43
CA LEU A 322 -19.88 -14.87 -8.30
C LEU A 322 -21.35 -14.98 -7.83
N LEU A 323 -21.56 -15.18 -6.53
CA LEU A 323 -22.90 -15.31 -5.96
C LEU A 323 -23.71 -14.02 -6.10
N GLU A 324 -23.08 -12.87 -5.89
CA GLU A 324 -23.73 -11.56 -6.02
C GLU A 324 -23.97 -11.19 -7.49
N ALA A 325 -23.05 -11.55 -8.38
CA ALA A 325 -23.19 -11.37 -9.83
C ALA A 325 -24.38 -12.18 -10.39
N GLN A 326 -24.57 -13.42 -9.93
CA GLN A 326 -25.71 -14.26 -10.30
C GLN A 326 -27.05 -13.62 -9.96
N LYS A 327 -27.16 -12.93 -8.80
CA LYS A 327 -28.40 -12.22 -8.40
C LYS A 327 -28.77 -11.12 -9.38
N VAL A 328 -27.78 -10.48 -10.00
CA VAL A 328 -27.97 -9.44 -11.02
C VAL A 328 -27.81 -9.97 -12.45
N LYS A 329 -27.72 -11.29 -12.63
CA LYS A 329 -27.56 -11.97 -13.94
C LYS A 329 -26.34 -11.49 -14.73
N ALA A 330 -25.26 -11.10 -14.05
CA ALA A 330 -23.97 -10.75 -14.66
C ALA A 330 -23.07 -11.99 -14.75
N PRO A 331 -22.58 -12.37 -15.95
CA PRO A 331 -21.54 -13.38 -16.05
C PRO A 331 -20.22 -12.89 -15.44
N VAL A 332 -19.50 -13.81 -14.80
CA VAL A 332 -18.17 -13.55 -14.23
C VAL A 332 -17.07 -14.25 -15.04
N ILE A 333 -16.01 -13.54 -15.39
CA ILE A 333 -14.82 -14.13 -16.01
C ILE A 333 -13.66 -13.99 -15.02
N ALA A 334 -13.15 -15.12 -14.54
CA ALA A 334 -11.93 -15.15 -13.75
C ALA A 334 -10.72 -15.27 -14.67
N THR A 335 -9.67 -14.48 -14.42
CA THR A 335 -8.49 -14.38 -15.30
C THR A 335 -7.17 -14.68 -14.60
N SER A 336 -7.23 -15.23 -13.38
CA SER A 336 -6.04 -15.59 -12.59
C SER A 336 -6.15 -17.00 -12.05
N ASP A 337 -5.05 -17.75 -12.09
CA ASP A 337 -4.89 -19.08 -11.49
C ASP A 337 -4.84 -19.04 -9.95
N VAL A 338 -4.51 -17.89 -9.36
CA VAL A 338 -4.60 -17.64 -7.91
C VAL A 338 -6.06 -17.52 -7.45
N ASN A 339 -6.98 -17.13 -8.33
CA ASN A 339 -8.40 -16.92 -8.02
C ASN A 339 -9.32 -17.49 -9.12
N CYS A 340 -9.44 -18.81 -9.16
CA CYS A 340 -10.29 -19.52 -10.13
C CYS A 340 -11.80 -19.42 -9.86
N ALA A 341 -12.21 -18.92 -8.68
CA ALA A 341 -13.61 -18.79 -8.25
C ALA A 341 -14.50 -20.05 -8.37
N GLY A 342 -13.91 -21.26 -8.49
CA GLY A 342 -14.64 -22.50 -8.74
C GLY A 342 -15.30 -22.58 -10.13
N LEU A 343 -14.90 -21.71 -11.05
CA LEU A 343 -15.43 -21.66 -12.42
C LEU A 343 -14.76 -22.71 -13.30
N PRO A 344 -15.46 -23.25 -14.32
CA PRO A 344 -14.86 -24.18 -15.26
C PRO A 344 -13.77 -23.47 -16.08
N ASP A 345 -12.62 -24.13 -16.24
CA ASP A 345 -11.56 -23.66 -17.14
C ASP A 345 -12.01 -23.82 -18.58
N ARG A 346 -12.13 -22.69 -19.28
CA ARG A 346 -12.51 -22.60 -20.69
C ARG A 346 -11.40 -21.99 -21.54
N THR A 347 -10.18 -21.88 -21.00
CA THR A 347 -9.03 -21.27 -21.70
C THR A 347 -8.76 -21.95 -23.05
N LYS A 348 -9.05 -23.24 -23.19
CA LYS A 348 -8.83 -24.02 -24.44
C LYS A 348 -10.05 -24.11 -25.36
N ASP A 349 -11.22 -23.67 -24.91
CA ASP A 349 -12.45 -23.71 -25.71
C ASP A 349 -12.45 -22.58 -26.77
N SER A 350 -13.32 -22.72 -27.78
CA SER A 350 -13.57 -21.64 -28.74
C SER A 350 -14.38 -20.52 -28.10
N VAL A 351 -14.12 -19.29 -28.52
CA VAL A 351 -14.78 -18.08 -28.03
C VAL A 351 -16.30 -18.19 -28.18
N GLU A 352 -16.78 -18.69 -29.31
CA GLU A 352 -18.20 -18.82 -29.63
C GLU A 352 -18.92 -19.72 -28.63
N LYS A 353 -18.31 -20.87 -28.30
CA LYS A 353 -18.88 -21.84 -27.35
C LYS A 353 -18.94 -21.26 -25.94
N ILE A 354 -17.92 -20.50 -25.54
CA ILE A 354 -17.90 -19.85 -24.23
C ILE A 354 -19.04 -18.82 -24.14
N ILE A 355 -19.17 -17.96 -25.16
CA ILE A 355 -20.24 -16.95 -25.20
C ILE A 355 -21.62 -17.60 -25.21
N GLU A 356 -21.81 -18.65 -26.01
CA GLU A 356 -23.05 -19.42 -26.04
C GLU A 356 -23.42 -19.93 -24.64
N ASP A 357 -22.47 -20.51 -23.92
CA ASP A 357 -22.71 -21.03 -22.58
C ASP A 357 -23.03 -19.93 -21.56
N LEU A 358 -22.29 -18.82 -21.59
CA LEU A 358 -22.49 -17.68 -20.69
C LEU A 358 -23.82 -16.95 -20.95
N VAL A 359 -24.22 -16.83 -22.21
CA VAL A 359 -25.36 -15.98 -22.63
C VAL A 359 -26.65 -16.78 -22.80
N LEU A 360 -26.58 -17.99 -23.38
CA LEU A 360 -27.76 -18.81 -23.71
C LEU A 360 -27.99 -19.93 -22.69
N ASN A 361 -26.93 -20.66 -22.32
CA ASN A 361 -27.08 -21.86 -21.47
C ASN A 361 -27.06 -21.55 -19.97
N GLY A 362 -26.92 -20.27 -19.60
CA GLY A 362 -27.02 -19.80 -18.22
C GLY A 362 -25.82 -20.15 -17.34
N GLN A 363 -24.66 -20.43 -17.94
CA GLN A 363 -23.43 -20.64 -17.19
C GLN A 363 -23.03 -19.34 -16.47
N PRO A 364 -22.83 -19.34 -15.14
CA PRO A 364 -22.66 -18.11 -14.38
C PRO A 364 -21.29 -17.43 -14.58
N GLY A 365 -20.32 -18.14 -15.15
CA GLY A 365 -19.00 -17.61 -15.39
C GLY A 365 -18.03 -18.64 -15.96
N ALA A 366 -16.83 -18.20 -16.32
CA ALA A 366 -15.75 -19.04 -16.84
C ALA A 366 -14.39 -18.59 -16.30
N LEU A 367 -13.45 -19.53 -16.18
CA LEU A 367 -12.03 -19.23 -15.99
C LEU A 367 -11.37 -19.19 -17.37
N ILE A 368 -10.70 -18.07 -17.67
CA ILE A 368 -9.97 -17.85 -18.93
C ILE A 368 -8.64 -17.18 -18.60
N LEU A 369 -7.55 -17.95 -18.66
CA LEU A 369 -6.22 -17.48 -18.26
C LEU A 369 -5.48 -16.68 -19.34
N ASP A 370 -5.92 -16.80 -20.60
CA ASP A 370 -5.41 -16.02 -21.72
C ASP A 370 -6.06 -14.61 -21.73
N PRO A 371 -5.30 -13.53 -21.52
CA PRO A 371 -5.85 -12.17 -21.45
C PRO A 371 -6.57 -11.71 -22.73
N GLU A 372 -6.07 -12.07 -23.91
CA GLU A 372 -6.63 -11.66 -25.20
C GLU A 372 -7.96 -12.39 -25.47
N LYS A 373 -8.00 -13.70 -25.19
CA LYS A 373 -9.25 -14.48 -25.25
C LYS A 373 -10.27 -13.99 -24.22
N ALA A 374 -9.82 -13.71 -23.00
CA ALA A 374 -10.70 -13.20 -21.95
C ALA A 374 -11.31 -11.85 -22.36
N ALA A 375 -10.52 -10.98 -22.99
CA ALA A 375 -10.98 -9.70 -23.52
C ALA A 375 -12.04 -9.86 -24.61
N GLU A 376 -11.78 -10.70 -25.61
CA GLU A 376 -12.73 -10.97 -26.68
C GLU A 376 -14.06 -11.54 -26.14
N VAL A 377 -13.99 -12.54 -25.25
CA VAL A 377 -15.17 -13.14 -24.62
C VAL A 377 -15.92 -12.10 -23.79
N ALA A 378 -15.23 -11.27 -23.00
CA ALA A 378 -15.83 -10.24 -22.18
C ALA A 378 -16.62 -9.22 -23.02
N VAL A 379 -15.99 -8.69 -24.08
CA VAL A 379 -16.58 -7.67 -24.95
C VAL A 379 -17.80 -8.20 -25.68
N LYS A 380 -17.68 -9.37 -26.33
CA LYS A 380 -18.81 -9.99 -27.05
C LYS A 380 -19.94 -10.39 -26.11
N THR A 381 -19.62 -10.90 -24.91
CA THR A 381 -20.62 -11.23 -23.90
C THR A 381 -21.36 -9.99 -23.42
N ALA A 382 -20.66 -8.88 -23.14
CA ALA A 382 -21.28 -7.64 -22.68
C ALA A 382 -22.29 -7.09 -23.70
N LEU A 383 -21.95 -7.10 -25.00
CA LEU A 383 -22.85 -6.68 -26.08
C LEU A 383 -24.15 -7.49 -26.14
N LEU A 384 -24.10 -8.79 -25.83
CA LEU A 384 -25.27 -9.66 -25.87
C LEU A 384 -26.08 -9.66 -24.56
N VAL A 385 -25.42 -9.41 -23.43
CA VAL A 385 -26.02 -9.42 -22.10
C VAL A 385 -26.72 -8.09 -21.80
N ALA A 386 -26.14 -6.95 -22.18
CA ALA A 386 -26.67 -5.64 -21.84
C ALA A 386 -28.14 -5.43 -22.28
N PRO A 387 -28.55 -5.74 -23.53
CA PRO A 387 -29.95 -5.59 -23.95
C PRO A 387 -30.92 -6.48 -23.16
N ARG A 388 -30.47 -7.65 -22.71
CA ARG A 388 -31.28 -8.60 -21.92
C ARG A 388 -31.46 -8.15 -20.47
N ARG A 389 -30.52 -7.36 -19.97
CA ARG A 389 -30.50 -6.86 -18.59
C ARG A 389 -31.02 -5.44 -18.41
N MET A 390 -31.20 -4.68 -19.48
CA MET A 390 -31.68 -3.29 -19.41
C MET A 390 -32.99 -3.11 -18.62
N LYS A 391 -33.84 -4.14 -18.55
CA LYS A 391 -35.12 -4.13 -17.79
C LYS A 391 -34.99 -4.69 -16.36
N LEU A 392 -33.82 -5.17 -15.95
CA LEU A 392 -33.60 -5.77 -14.64
C LEU A 392 -33.55 -4.67 -13.56
N LYS A 393 -34.48 -4.73 -12.62
CA LYS A 393 -34.39 -3.95 -11.38
C LYS A 393 -33.58 -4.73 -10.36
N ALA A 394 -32.35 -4.29 -10.09
CA ALA A 394 -31.46 -4.95 -9.13
C ALA A 394 -31.66 -4.47 -7.68
N LEU A 395 -31.99 -3.19 -7.49
CA LEU A 395 -32.26 -2.60 -6.17
C LEU A 395 -33.76 -2.53 -5.89
N PRO A 396 -34.19 -2.67 -4.61
CA PRO A 396 -35.60 -2.55 -4.22
C PRO A 396 -36.14 -1.14 -4.47
N ASP A 397 -37.45 -1.01 -4.68
CA ASP A 397 -38.10 0.30 -4.71
C ASP A 397 -38.32 0.83 -3.28
N VAL A 398 -38.53 2.14 -3.10
CA VAL A 398 -38.70 2.75 -1.76
C VAL A 398 -39.86 2.13 -0.98
N SER A 399 -40.96 1.81 -1.67
CA SER A 399 -42.10 1.08 -1.09
C SER A 399 -41.70 -0.30 -0.55
N ASP A 400 -40.83 -1.00 -1.26
CA ASP A 400 -40.38 -2.35 -0.86
C ASP A 400 -39.49 -2.29 0.38
N ILE A 401 -38.70 -1.23 0.52
CA ILE A 401 -37.89 -0.96 1.72
C ILE A 401 -38.81 -0.76 2.92
N ILE A 402 -39.79 0.14 2.81
CA ILE A 402 -40.74 0.44 3.90
C ILE A 402 -41.50 -0.82 4.31
N GLU A 403 -41.99 -1.60 3.35
CA GLU A 403 -42.73 -2.83 3.62
C GLU A 403 -41.84 -3.91 4.25
N SER A 404 -40.61 -4.09 3.74
CA SER A 404 -39.67 -5.05 4.29
C SER A 404 -39.20 -4.65 5.69
N ALA A 405 -39.01 -3.36 5.95
CA ALA A 405 -38.61 -2.84 7.25
C ALA A 405 -39.61 -3.21 8.36
N LYS A 406 -40.91 -3.39 8.05
CA LYS A 406 -41.93 -3.83 9.03
C LYS A 406 -41.63 -5.20 9.62
N LYS A 407 -40.86 -6.04 8.92
CA LYS A 407 -40.43 -7.37 9.38
C LYS A 407 -39.27 -7.31 10.38
N CYS A 408 -38.63 -6.14 10.55
CA CYS A 408 -37.50 -5.97 11.45
C CYS A 408 -37.87 -6.27 12.91
N ARG A 409 -37.15 -7.20 13.53
CA ARG A 409 -37.36 -7.60 14.94
C ARG A 409 -36.73 -6.66 15.97
N LYS A 410 -36.03 -5.61 15.53
CA LYS A 410 -35.31 -4.65 16.40
C LYS A 410 -34.30 -5.33 17.35
N CYS A 411 -33.66 -6.43 16.92
CA CYS A 411 -32.79 -7.26 17.75
C CYS A 411 -31.32 -6.81 17.85
N ASP A 412 -30.89 -5.81 17.08
CA ASP A 412 -29.51 -5.27 17.00
C ASP A 412 -28.42 -6.21 16.45
N ASP A 413 -28.78 -7.39 15.94
CA ASP A 413 -27.79 -8.33 15.39
C ASP A 413 -27.02 -7.74 14.19
N CYS A 414 -27.69 -6.92 13.37
CA CYS A 414 -27.06 -6.21 12.26
C CYS A 414 -25.98 -5.22 12.71
N ARG A 415 -26.22 -4.51 13.81
CA ARG A 415 -25.26 -3.56 14.41
C ARG A 415 -24.09 -4.31 15.03
N ARG A 416 -24.36 -5.33 15.85
CA ARG A 416 -23.32 -6.19 16.47
C ARG A 416 -22.41 -6.87 15.44
N ALA A 417 -22.96 -7.24 14.28
CA ALA A 417 -22.20 -7.83 13.19
C ALA A 417 -21.43 -6.80 12.35
N CYS A 418 -21.80 -5.52 12.42
CA CYS A 418 -21.20 -4.46 11.63
C CYS A 418 -19.77 -4.17 12.12
N PRO A 419 -18.74 -4.20 11.25
CA PRO A 419 -17.38 -3.91 11.66
C PRO A 419 -17.18 -2.48 12.20
N ASN A 420 -18.03 -1.54 11.79
CA ASN A 420 -18.01 -0.12 12.17
C ASN A 420 -19.12 0.22 13.18
N ASP A 421 -19.82 -0.76 13.75
CA ASP A 421 -20.92 -0.55 14.71
C ASP A 421 -22.02 0.43 14.23
N LEU A 422 -22.31 0.42 12.92
CA LEU A 422 -23.29 1.36 12.35
C LEU A 422 -24.69 1.18 12.95
N PRO A 423 -25.45 2.27 13.20
CA PRO A 423 -26.78 2.24 13.81
C PRO A 423 -27.86 1.83 12.79
N VAL A 424 -27.70 0.66 12.16
CA VAL A 424 -28.58 0.16 11.09
C VAL A 424 -30.02 -0.05 11.58
N ARG A 425 -30.20 -0.51 12.83
CA ARG A 425 -31.55 -0.68 13.42
C ARG A 425 -32.28 0.65 13.52
N ASP A 426 -31.61 1.69 13.98
CA ASP A 426 -32.21 3.00 14.22
C ASP A 426 -32.57 3.66 12.87
N ALA A 427 -31.66 3.59 11.90
CA ALA A 427 -31.93 4.03 10.52
C ALA A 427 -33.11 3.28 9.87
N LEU A 428 -33.27 1.98 10.14
CA LEU A 428 -34.43 1.21 9.70
C LEU A 428 -35.74 1.61 10.40
N ALA A 429 -35.67 2.02 11.67
CA ALA A 429 -36.85 2.47 12.40
C ALA A 429 -37.40 3.76 11.80
N GLU A 430 -36.53 4.71 11.45
CA GLU A 430 -36.92 5.93 10.73
C GLU A 430 -37.46 5.65 9.32
N ALA A 431 -36.91 4.64 8.64
CA ALA A 431 -37.40 4.23 7.33
C ALA A 431 -38.86 3.74 7.37
N LEU A 432 -39.36 3.22 8.50
CA LEU A 432 -40.78 2.85 8.66
C LEU A 432 -41.71 4.06 8.60
N GLU A 433 -41.22 5.21 9.01
CA GLU A 433 -41.95 6.49 9.00
C GLU A 433 -41.82 7.20 7.64
N GLY A 434 -41.14 6.58 6.68
CA GLY A 434 -40.90 7.10 5.33
C GLY A 434 -39.64 7.94 5.19
N ASN A 435 -38.83 8.09 6.25
CA ASN A 435 -37.58 8.84 6.22
C ASN A 435 -36.39 7.92 5.88
N LEU A 436 -35.87 8.01 4.65
CA LEU A 436 -34.69 7.25 4.23
C LEU A 436 -33.34 7.97 4.49
N ASN A 437 -33.34 9.20 5.00
CA ASN A 437 -32.12 9.98 5.17
C ASN A 437 -31.14 9.28 6.12
N ALA A 438 -31.62 8.73 7.23
CA ALA A 438 -30.78 8.00 8.18
C ALA A 438 -30.09 6.78 7.52
N LEU A 439 -30.77 6.05 6.62
CA LEU A 439 -30.15 4.97 5.84
C LEU A 439 -29.13 5.51 4.84
N ALA A 440 -29.43 6.63 4.17
CA ALA A 440 -28.53 7.27 3.23
C ALA A 440 -27.25 7.80 3.91
N ASP A 441 -27.33 8.25 5.16
CA ASP A 441 -26.20 8.76 5.94
C ASP A 441 -25.22 7.65 6.36
N LEU A 442 -25.68 6.40 6.44
CA LEU A 442 -24.80 5.25 6.67
C LEU A 442 -23.88 4.94 5.47
N TYR A 443 -24.20 5.45 4.28
CA TYR A 443 -23.54 5.06 3.04
C TYR A 443 -22.03 5.33 3.02
N GLU A 444 -21.59 6.48 3.54
CA GLU A 444 -20.16 6.83 3.53
C GLU A 444 -19.33 5.94 4.46
N ALA A 445 -19.87 5.64 5.65
CA ALA A 445 -19.19 4.81 6.65
C ALA A 445 -19.38 3.30 6.41
N CYS A 446 -20.37 2.90 5.61
CA CYS A 446 -20.57 1.50 5.25
C CYS A 446 -19.46 1.02 4.32
N ILE A 447 -18.72 -0.02 4.73
CA ILE A 447 -17.67 -0.63 3.91
C ILE A 447 -18.19 -1.67 2.90
N GLY A 448 -19.52 -1.83 2.77
CA GLY A 448 -20.14 -2.75 1.81
C GLY A 448 -19.83 -4.23 2.06
N CYS A 449 -19.78 -4.67 3.33
CA CYS A 449 -19.34 -6.03 3.65
C CYS A 449 -20.43 -7.12 3.55
N GLY A 450 -21.71 -6.77 3.71
CA GLY A 450 -22.84 -7.72 3.72
C GLY A 450 -23.08 -8.47 5.05
N ARG A 451 -22.18 -8.32 6.05
CA ARG A 451 -22.28 -9.06 7.33
C ARG A 451 -23.58 -8.80 8.10
N CYS A 452 -24.11 -7.59 8.00
CA CYS A 452 -25.37 -7.22 8.65
C CYS A 452 -26.57 -8.00 8.08
N GLU A 453 -26.54 -8.35 6.79
CA GLU A 453 -27.59 -9.13 6.14
C GLU A 453 -27.53 -10.58 6.59
N SER A 454 -26.34 -11.18 6.62
CA SER A 454 -26.14 -12.55 7.10
C SER A 454 -26.50 -12.74 8.58
N ALA A 455 -26.41 -11.67 9.38
CA ALA A 455 -26.80 -11.68 10.78
C ALA A 455 -28.29 -11.41 11.00
N CYS A 456 -29.04 -10.98 9.97
CA CYS A 456 -30.44 -10.64 10.10
C CYS A 456 -31.31 -11.90 10.18
N PRO A 457 -32.04 -12.17 11.28
CA PRO A 457 -32.82 -13.41 11.43
C PRO A 457 -34.09 -13.47 10.56
N VAL A 458 -34.33 -12.45 9.75
CA VAL A 458 -35.45 -12.34 8.80
C VAL A 458 -34.97 -11.93 7.40
N ASP A 459 -33.66 -12.11 7.14
CA ASP A 459 -33.03 -12.00 5.81
C ASP A 459 -33.27 -10.65 5.10
N LEU A 460 -33.25 -9.54 5.83
CA LEU A 460 -33.37 -8.21 5.21
C LEU A 460 -32.11 -7.85 4.40
N PRO A 461 -32.24 -7.37 3.16
CA PRO A 461 -31.12 -6.91 2.34
C PRO A 461 -30.69 -5.47 2.73
N LEU A 462 -30.22 -5.34 3.98
CA LEU A 462 -29.88 -4.07 4.63
C LEU A 462 -28.87 -3.24 3.84
N HIS A 463 -27.89 -3.87 3.20
CA HIS A 463 -26.91 -3.14 2.39
C HIS A 463 -27.57 -2.58 1.13
N SER A 464 -28.45 -3.33 0.47
CA SER A 464 -29.21 -2.82 -0.68
C SER A 464 -30.15 -1.68 -0.29
N PHE A 465 -30.70 -1.68 0.93
CA PHE A 465 -31.49 -0.56 1.46
C PHE A 465 -30.65 0.72 1.61
N ILE A 466 -29.44 0.61 2.17
CA ILE A 466 -28.51 1.75 2.30
C ILE A 466 -28.16 2.31 0.91
N VAL A 467 -27.80 1.44 -0.03
CA VAL A 467 -27.45 1.85 -1.41
C VAL A 467 -28.62 2.53 -2.11
N LYS A 468 -29.84 1.97 -1.99
CA LYS A 468 -31.03 2.58 -2.58
C LYS A 468 -31.39 3.91 -1.93
N ALA A 469 -31.31 4.02 -0.60
CA ALA A 469 -31.54 5.27 0.11
C ALA A 469 -30.55 6.38 -0.33
N ALA A 470 -29.30 6.01 -0.63
CA ALA A 470 -28.27 6.92 -1.11
C ALA A 470 -28.27 7.14 -2.63
N GLU A 471 -29.24 6.62 -3.39
CA GLU A 471 -29.22 6.61 -4.87
C GLU A 471 -28.96 8.01 -5.49
N LYS A 472 -29.56 9.07 -4.93
CA LYS A 472 -29.34 10.44 -5.40
C LYS A 472 -27.87 10.85 -5.24
N ARG A 473 -27.29 10.60 -4.05
CA ARG A 473 -25.88 10.91 -3.75
C ARG A 473 -24.94 10.15 -4.68
N ILE A 474 -25.23 8.87 -4.91
CA ILE A 474 -24.46 7.99 -5.80
C ILE A 474 -24.42 8.52 -7.24
N LYS A 475 -25.55 9.01 -7.78
CA LYS A 475 -25.60 9.60 -9.13
C LYS A 475 -24.78 10.89 -9.25
N GLU A 476 -24.58 11.59 -8.13
CA GLU A 476 -23.79 12.82 -8.03
C GLU A 476 -22.30 12.54 -7.74
N GLU A 477 -21.91 11.29 -7.46
CA GLU A 477 -20.50 10.87 -7.27
C GLU A 477 -19.70 10.93 -8.58
N LYS A 478 -19.34 12.15 -8.97
CA LYS A 478 -18.49 12.46 -10.12
C LYS A 478 -17.30 13.25 -9.65
N TYR A 479 -16.13 12.65 -9.63
CA TYR A 479 -14.92 13.31 -9.13
C TYR A 479 -13.78 13.12 -10.12
N LYS A 480 -12.64 13.73 -9.81
CA LYS A 480 -11.40 13.51 -10.52
C LYS A 480 -10.29 13.02 -9.59
N VAL A 481 -9.44 12.18 -10.15
CA VAL A 481 -8.20 11.72 -9.50
C VAL A 481 -7.08 11.85 -10.51
N ARG A 482 -5.90 12.28 -10.06
CA ARG A 482 -4.71 12.32 -10.92
C ARG A 482 -4.25 10.90 -11.19
N VAL A 483 -3.93 10.58 -12.44
CA VAL A 483 -3.37 9.26 -12.80
C VAL A 483 -2.06 9.02 -12.04
N GLY A 484 -1.82 7.76 -11.69
CA GLY A 484 -0.59 7.34 -11.03
C GLY A 484 0.65 7.71 -11.84
N ARG A 485 1.44 8.65 -11.32
CA ARG A 485 2.59 9.20 -12.05
C ARG A 485 3.83 8.31 -12.09
N GLY A 486 3.87 7.25 -11.28
CA GLY A 486 5.06 6.41 -11.10
C GLY A 486 6.11 7.07 -10.19
N ALA A 487 7.38 6.98 -10.61
CA ALA A 487 8.52 7.43 -9.82
C ALA A 487 8.52 8.95 -9.56
N ILE A 488 9.27 9.38 -8.54
CA ILE A 488 9.58 10.79 -8.31
C ILE A 488 10.82 11.14 -9.14
N GLN A 489 10.90 12.32 -9.77
CA GLN A 489 12.06 12.71 -10.57
C GLN A 489 13.27 13.05 -9.69
N ASP A 490 14.47 12.84 -10.21
CA ASP A 490 15.70 13.17 -9.48
C ASP A 490 15.86 14.69 -9.32
N VAL A 491 15.32 15.47 -10.26
CA VAL A 491 15.26 16.94 -10.15
C VAL A 491 14.37 17.38 -8.98
N GLU A 492 13.20 16.75 -8.80
CA GLU A 492 12.33 17.00 -7.64
C GLU A 492 13.07 16.65 -6.34
N ILE A 493 13.75 15.49 -6.28
CA ILE A 493 14.55 15.10 -5.11
C ILE A 493 15.67 16.12 -4.81
N ARG A 494 16.36 16.65 -5.83
CA ARG A 494 17.39 17.69 -5.66
C ARG A 494 16.80 18.98 -5.09
N GLN A 495 15.60 19.37 -5.52
CA GLN A 495 14.90 20.57 -5.06
C GLN A 495 14.48 20.45 -3.59
N VAL A 496 13.88 19.31 -3.20
CA VAL A 496 13.32 19.15 -1.86
C VAL A 496 14.24 18.49 -0.83
N GLY A 497 15.34 17.86 -1.28
CA GLY A 497 16.23 17.08 -0.41
C GLY A 497 16.79 17.89 0.77
N SER A 498 17.33 19.09 0.49
CA SER A 498 17.84 19.97 1.55
C SER A 498 16.71 20.48 2.46
N PRO A 499 15.63 21.10 1.95
CA PRO A 499 14.53 21.56 2.80
C PRO A 499 13.91 20.48 3.70
N ILE A 500 13.76 19.24 3.23
CA ILE A 500 13.23 18.12 4.05
C ILE A 500 14.21 17.75 5.16
N VAL A 501 15.49 17.58 4.84
CA VAL A 501 16.52 17.14 5.80
C VAL A 501 16.79 18.21 6.87
N LEU A 502 16.69 19.48 6.50
CA LEU A 502 16.83 20.60 7.43
C LEU A 502 15.54 20.87 8.22
N GLY A 503 14.41 20.28 7.81
CA GLY A 503 13.09 20.40 8.44
C GLY A 503 12.28 21.63 8.02
N GLU A 504 12.71 22.36 7.00
CA GLU A 504 11.98 23.53 6.46
C GLU A 504 10.74 23.12 5.67
N ILE A 505 10.83 22.03 4.91
CA ILE A 505 9.66 21.25 4.54
C ILE A 505 9.34 20.35 5.75
N PRO A 506 8.17 20.51 6.39
CA PRO A 506 7.89 19.83 7.66
C PRO A 506 7.97 18.30 7.59
N GLY A 507 7.67 17.73 6.42
CA GLY A 507 7.91 16.33 6.13
C GLY A 507 7.12 15.84 4.91
N VAL A 508 7.30 14.56 4.62
CA VAL A 508 6.54 13.80 3.61
C VAL A 508 5.46 12.98 4.31
N VAL A 509 4.20 13.12 3.90
CA VAL A 509 3.07 12.36 4.47
C VAL A 509 2.49 11.46 3.39
N ALA A 510 2.54 10.15 3.63
CA ALA A 510 2.08 9.15 2.67
C ALA A 510 0.72 8.56 3.05
N PHE A 511 -0.37 8.94 2.36
CA PHE A 511 -1.69 8.34 2.55
C PHE A 511 -1.86 7.12 1.63
N VAL A 512 -1.83 5.93 2.23
CA VAL A 512 -1.74 4.67 1.50
C VAL A 512 -2.71 3.64 2.06
N GLY A 513 -2.74 2.44 1.48
CA GLY A 513 -3.45 1.30 2.04
C GLY A 513 -4.91 1.17 1.58
N CYS A 514 -5.70 0.48 2.40
CA CYS A 514 -7.03 -0.01 2.06
C CYS A 514 -8.14 0.96 2.51
N ALA A 515 -9.40 0.66 2.15
CA ALA A 515 -10.57 1.48 2.49
C ALA A 515 -11.46 0.87 3.59
N ASN A 516 -10.85 0.32 4.65
CA ASN A 516 -11.55 -0.10 5.87
C ASN A 516 -11.60 1.05 6.89
N TYR A 517 -12.16 2.19 6.48
CA TYR A 517 -12.19 3.41 7.30
C TYR A 517 -13.27 3.33 8.38
N PRO A 518 -13.03 3.89 9.58
CA PRO A 518 -14.06 3.95 10.63
C PRO A 518 -15.23 4.87 10.22
N ASN A 519 -14.94 6.06 9.69
CA ASN A 519 -15.92 7.10 9.36
C ASN A 519 -15.85 7.53 7.88
N GLY A 520 -15.64 6.58 6.97
CA GLY A 520 -15.61 6.84 5.52
C GLY A 520 -14.32 7.47 4.99
N GLY A 521 -14.25 7.65 3.67
CA GLY A 521 -13.04 8.12 2.96
C GLY A 521 -12.75 9.62 3.12
N THR A 522 -13.76 10.40 3.51
CA THR A 522 -13.67 11.86 3.67
C THR A 522 -12.61 12.29 4.68
N GLU A 523 -12.35 11.49 5.72
CA GLU A 523 -11.30 11.79 6.70
C GLU A 523 -9.90 11.79 6.08
N VAL A 524 -9.64 10.86 5.15
CA VAL A 524 -8.34 10.77 4.44
C VAL A 524 -8.11 12.02 3.59
N ALA A 525 -9.14 12.47 2.86
CA ALA A 525 -9.08 13.68 2.07
C ALA A 525 -8.83 14.92 2.94
N LYS A 526 -9.55 15.07 4.06
CA LYS A 526 -9.38 16.19 4.99
C LYS A 526 -7.97 16.25 5.59
N MET A 527 -7.43 15.09 5.99
CA MET A 527 -6.04 15.01 6.47
C MET A 527 -5.05 15.41 5.36
N ALA A 528 -5.18 14.85 4.15
CA ALA A 528 -4.32 15.17 3.02
C ALA A 528 -4.33 16.69 2.69
N VAL A 529 -5.52 17.29 2.62
CA VAL A 529 -5.67 18.73 2.35
C VAL A 529 -5.06 19.59 3.45
N GLU A 530 -5.24 19.25 4.73
CA GLU A 530 -4.61 20.00 5.83
C GLU A 530 -3.09 19.98 5.71
N PHE A 531 -2.49 18.80 5.46
CA PHE A 531 -1.04 18.68 5.38
C PHE A 531 -0.46 19.36 4.14
N ALA A 532 -1.15 19.34 3.01
CA ALA A 532 -0.78 20.12 1.83
C ALA A 532 -0.82 21.63 2.12
N LYS A 533 -1.89 22.14 2.77
CA LYS A 533 -1.98 23.56 3.18
C LYS A 533 -0.87 23.97 4.16
N ARG A 534 -0.41 23.03 5.00
CA ARG A 534 0.71 23.22 5.93
C ARG A 534 2.09 23.03 5.28
N ARG A 535 2.15 22.97 3.94
CA ARG A 535 3.38 22.83 3.14
C ARG A 535 4.14 21.51 3.35
N TYR A 536 3.48 20.46 3.82
CA TYR A 536 4.03 19.11 3.73
C TYR A 536 3.95 18.64 2.27
N ILE A 537 4.78 17.66 1.91
CA ILE A 537 4.65 16.96 0.64
C ILE A 537 3.71 15.78 0.88
N VAL A 538 2.53 15.80 0.26
CA VAL A 538 1.56 14.72 0.41
C VAL A 538 1.70 13.76 -0.76
N VAL A 539 1.91 12.49 -0.48
CA VAL A 539 1.93 11.42 -1.48
C VAL A 539 0.83 10.40 -1.17
N ALA A 540 0.26 9.79 -2.20
CA ALA A 540 -0.82 8.83 -2.04
C ALA A 540 -0.75 7.70 -3.05
N SER A 541 -1.30 6.54 -2.68
CA SER A 541 -1.42 5.37 -3.56
C SER A 541 -2.70 4.58 -3.28
N GLY A 542 -3.07 3.70 -4.21
CA GLY A 542 -4.11 2.69 -4.01
C GLY A 542 -5.49 3.27 -3.62
N CYS A 543 -6.18 2.63 -2.68
CA CYS A 543 -7.52 3.05 -2.28
C CYS A 543 -7.53 4.42 -1.57
N ALA A 544 -6.45 4.79 -0.90
CA ALA A 544 -6.34 6.11 -0.25
C ALA A 544 -6.28 7.24 -1.30
N ALA A 545 -5.51 7.07 -2.37
CA ALA A 545 -5.49 8.03 -3.49
C ALA A 545 -6.88 8.20 -4.13
N MET A 546 -7.63 7.12 -4.29
CA MET A 546 -9.04 7.18 -4.74
C MET A 546 -9.90 7.99 -3.78
N SER A 547 -9.83 7.69 -2.47
CA SER A 547 -10.62 8.38 -1.45
C SER A 547 -10.29 9.87 -1.33
N ILE A 548 -9.03 10.27 -1.56
CA ILE A 548 -8.64 11.68 -1.63
C ILE A 548 -9.32 12.37 -2.83
N GLY A 549 -9.39 11.69 -3.99
CA GLY A 549 -10.05 12.21 -5.18
C GLY A 549 -11.57 12.30 -5.02
N MET A 550 -12.18 11.41 -4.25
CA MET A 550 -13.62 11.38 -3.96
C MET A 550 -14.04 12.40 -2.87
N TYR A 551 -13.48 13.60 -2.93
CA TYR A 551 -13.78 14.73 -2.06
C TYR A 551 -13.85 16.00 -2.90
N ARG A 552 -14.72 16.93 -2.52
CA ARG A 552 -14.79 18.27 -3.11
C ARG A 552 -14.62 19.32 -2.04
N ASP A 553 -13.88 20.38 -2.38
CA ASP A 553 -13.84 21.60 -1.59
C ASP A 553 -15.10 22.47 -1.83
N GLU A 554 -15.11 23.66 -1.21
CA GLU A 554 -16.21 24.63 -1.31
C GLU A 554 -16.39 25.18 -2.74
N GLU A 555 -15.37 25.11 -3.58
CA GLU A 555 -15.43 25.49 -5.01
C GLU A 555 -15.88 24.32 -5.91
N GLY A 556 -16.14 23.14 -5.32
CA GLY A 556 -16.51 21.94 -6.05
C GLY A 556 -15.34 21.22 -6.73
N LYS A 557 -14.09 21.60 -6.43
CA LYS A 557 -12.88 20.99 -6.99
C LYS A 557 -12.36 19.86 -6.11
N THR A 558 -11.75 18.88 -6.74
CA THR A 558 -11.06 17.81 -6.02
C THR A 558 -9.69 18.26 -5.52
N PRO A 559 -9.11 17.62 -4.49
CA PRO A 559 -7.75 17.93 -4.05
C PRO A 559 -6.71 17.85 -5.17
N TYR A 560 -6.89 16.96 -6.14
CA TYR A 560 -5.98 16.83 -7.28
C TYR A 560 -6.10 17.95 -8.33
N GLU A 561 -7.23 18.67 -8.35
CA GLU A 561 -7.43 19.88 -9.16
C GLU A 561 -6.88 21.13 -8.48
N THR A 562 -6.92 21.17 -7.14
CA THR A 562 -6.53 22.34 -6.35
C THR A 562 -5.04 22.37 -6.02
N PHE A 563 -4.39 21.21 -5.82
CA PHE A 563 -2.98 21.11 -5.45
C PHE A 563 -2.11 20.53 -6.58
N PRO A 564 -0.85 20.97 -6.73
CA PRO A 564 0.04 20.49 -7.78
C PRO A 564 0.43 19.01 -7.58
N GLY A 565 0.68 18.30 -8.68
CA GLY A 565 1.11 16.90 -8.68
C GLY A 565 2.63 16.68 -8.55
N ALA A 566 3.40 17.77 -8.44
CA ALA A 566 4.84 17.73 -8.19
C ALA A 566 5.15 17.30 -6.75
N PHE A 567 6.26 16.57 -6.56
CA PHE A 567 6.80 16.22 -5.25
C PHE A 567 7.50 17.44 -4.63
N ASP A 568 6.70 18.42 -4.22
CA ASP A 568 7.15 19.66 -3.60
C ASP A 568 6.19 20.11 -2.49
N ALA A 569 6.63 21.08 -1.68
CA ALA A 569 5.92 21.59 -0.53
C ALA A 569 4.49 22.06 -0.89
N GLY A 570 3.49 21.37 -0.33
CA GLY A 570 2.08 21.63 -0.60
C GLY A 570 1.50 20.89 -1.81
N GLY A 571 2.27 20.00 -2.44
CA GLY A 571 1.77 19.11 -3.48
C GLY A 571 0.97 17.92 -2.95
N ILE A 572 0.05 17.40 -3.77
CA ILE A 572 -0.68 16.14 -3.54
C ILE A 572 -0.40 15.21 -4.73
N VAL A 573 0.46 14.22 -4.50
CA VAL A 573 1.02 13.36 -5.53
C VAL A 573 0.36 11.98 -5.49
N ASN A 574 -0.34 11.57 -6.56
CA ASN A 574 -0.73 10.17 -6.72
C ASN A 574 0.40 9.40 -7.42
N VAL A 575 1.09 8.50 -6.71
CA VAL A 575 2.14 7.67 -7.31
C VAL A 575 1.58 6.49 -8.12
N GLY A 576 0.34 6.06 -7.83
CA GLY A 576 -0.36 5.00 -8.58
C GLY A 576 -0.96 3.92 -7.70
N SER A 577 -0.86 2.68 -8.15
CA SER A 577 -1.49 1.54 -7.52
C SER A 577 -0.73 1.09 -6.26
N CYS A 578 -1.12 -0.05 -5.71
CA CYS A 578 -0.57 -0.58 -4.46
C CYS A 578 0.95 -0.85 -4.60
N VAL A 579 1.40 -1.28 -5.79
CA VAL A 579 2.82 -1.54 -6.06
C VAL A 579 3.64 -0.27 -6.22
N SER A 580 3.00 0.87 -6.52
CA SER A 580 3.65 2.19 -6.58
C SER A 580 4.08 2.73 -5.21
N ASN A 581 3.76 2.05 -4.09
CA ASN A 581 4.35 2.36 -2.79
C ASN A 581 5.88 2.22 -2.79
N SER A 582 6.44 1.44 -3.72
CA SER A 582 7.88 1.39 -3.98
C SER A 582 8.47 2.76 -4.32
N HIS A 583 7.74 3.62 -5.03
CA HIS A 583 8.21 4.96 -5.36
C HIS A 583 8.23 5.92 -4.16
N ILE A 584 7.40 5.67 -3.14
CA ILE A 584 7.40 6.42 -1.88
C ILE A 584 8.64 6.04 -1.05
N ALA A 585 8.90 4.74 -0.89
CA ALA A 585 10.14 4.26 -0.26
C ALA A 585 11.37 4.70 -1.06
N GLY A 586 11.30 4.60 -2.39
CA GLY A 586 12.30 5.07 -3.32
C GLY A 586 12.61 6.56 -3.16
N ALA A 587 11.61 7.42 -2.99
CA ALA A 587 11.85 8.85 -2.73
C ALA A 587 12.66 9.09 -1.44
N ALA A 588 12.33 8.40 -0.33
CA ALA A 588 13.09 8.51 0.92
C ALA A 588 14.56 8.04 0.74
N ILE A 589 14.75 6.93 0.02
CA ILE A 589 16.07 6.38 -0.31
C ILE A 589 16.85 7.33 -1.22
N LYS A 590 16.21 7.92 -2.23
CA LYS A 590 16.82 8.88 -3.16
C LYS A 590 17.19 10.19 -2.48
N ILE A 591 16.47 10.65 -1.47
CA ILE A 591 16.91 11.81 -0.65
C ILE A 591 18.25 11.50 0.01
N ALA A 592 18.44 10.31 0.58
CA ALA A 592 19.72 9.92 1.16
C ALA A 592 20.83 9.80 0.10
N ASN A 593 20.53 9.20 -1.07
CA ASN A 593 21.52 8.99 -2.12
C ASN A 593 21.88 10.27 -2.90
N ILE A 594 20.90 11.02 -3.40
CA ILE A 594 21.12 12.17 -4.28
C ILE A 594 21.55 13.41 -3.48
N PHE A 595 20.81 13.76 -2.43
CA PHE A 595 21.11 14.96 -1.65
C PHE A 595 22.29 14.74 -0.71
N ALA A 596 22.29 13.65 0.06
CA ALA A 596 23.37 13.38 1.03
C ALA A 596 24.53 12.56 0.48
N LYS A 597 24.51 12.21 -0.82
CA LYS A 597 25.58 11.47 -1.51
C LYS A 597 25.93 10.14 -0.81
N ARG A 598 24.95 9.52 -0.14
CA ARG A 598 25.14 8.23 0.52
C ARG A 598 25.19 7.12 -0.51
N ARG A 599 26.11 6.18 -0.28
CA ARG A 599 26.22 5.00 -1.13
C ARG A 599 24.96 4.15 -0.98
N LEU A 600 24.34 3.83 -2.11
CA LEU A 600 23.13 3.05 -2.24
C LEU A 600 23.43 1.56 -2.40
N ARG A 601 24.39 1.20 -3.25
CA ARG A 601 24.63 -0.19 -3.67
C ARG A 601 24.80 -1.14 -2.48
N ALA A 602 23.82 -2.01 -2.23
CA ALA A 602 23.86 -3.02 -1.16
C ALA A 602 24.15 -2.48 0.26
N ASN A 603 23.68 -1.26 0.58
CA ASN A 603 24.05 -0.53 1.81
C ASN A 603 22.84 -0.16 2.70
N TYR A 604 21.98 -1.15 2.96
CA TYR A 604 20.66 -0.93 3.58
C TYR A 604 20.71 -0.19 4.92
N GLU A 605 21.55 -0.64 5.86
CA GLU A 605 21.59 -0.08 7.23
C GLU A 605 21.92 1.41 7.26
N GLU A 606 22.89 1.86 6.45
CA GLU A 606 23.32 3.26 6.45
C GLU A 606 22.23 4.17 5.89
N ILE A 607 21.52 3.72 4.85
CA ILE A 607 20.40 4.46 4.28
C ILE A 607 19.23 4.51 5.27
N ALA A 608 18.90 3.39 5.93
CA ALA A 608 17.84 3.35 6.93
C ALA A 608 18.17 4.24 8.15
N ASP A 609 19.41 4.21 8.64
CA ASP A 609 19.89 5.09 9.71
C ASP A 609 19.80 6.57 9.31
N TYR A 610 20.18 6.90 8.07
CA TYR A 610 20.04 8.25 7.55
C TYR A 610 18.57 8.70 7.54
N ILE A 611 17.66 7.87 7.03
CA ILE A 611 16.23 8.19 6.95
C ILE A 611 15.64 8.40 8.35
N LEU A 612 15.88 7.46 9.28
CA LEU A 612 15.41 7.53 10.67
C LEU A 612 15.83 8.82 11.36
N ASN A 613 17.06 9.28 11.13
CA ASN A 613 17.61 10.41 11.87
C ASN A 613 17.43 11.77 11.18
N ARG A 614 17.11 11.79 9.88
CA ARG A 614 17.22 13.00 9.05
C ARG A 614 16.05 13.26 8.11
N VAL A 615 15.30 12.26 7.68
CA VAL A 615 14.22 12.43 6.70
C VAL A 615 12.88 12.41 7.41
N GLY A 616 12.29 13.59 7.59
CA GLY A 616 10.95 13.74 8.18
C GLY A 616 9.89 13.14 7.26
N ALA A 617 9.40 11.95 7.60
CA ALA A 617 8.38 11.24 6.83
C ALA A 617 7.47 10.41 7.74
N VAL A 618 6.19 10.28 7.37
CA VAL A 618 5.20 9.46 8.07
C VAL A 618 4.26 8.82 7.04
N GLY A 619 4.01 7.51 7.18
CA GLY A 619 2.96 6.80 6.46
C GLY A 619 1.64 6.83 7.24
N VAL A 620 0.51 6.89 6.53
CA VAL A 620 -0.84 6.86 7.08
C VAL A 620 -1.65 5.83 6.29
N ALA A 621 -1.92 4.69 6.92
CA ALA A 621 -2.78 3.64 6.39
C ALA A 621 -4.11 3.63 7.17
N TRP A 622 -4.89 4.70 7.01
CA TRP A 622 -6.08 4.98 7.83
C TRP A 622 -7.10 3.82 7.81
N GLY A 623 -7.32 3.23 6.62
CA GLY A 623 -8.23 2.11 6.43
C GLY A 623 -7.53 0.77 6.23
N ALA A 624 -6.36 0.55 6.85
CA ALA A 624 -5.60 -0.69 6.69
C ALA A 624 -6.45 -1.92 7.04
N MET A 625 -6.34 -2.97 6.21
CA MET A 625 -6.99 -4.27 6.46
C MET A 625 -6.19 -5.45 5.93
N SER A 626 -5.62 -5.31 4.72
CA SER A 626 -4.98 -6.43 4.04
C SER A 626 -3.62 -6.80 4.64
N GLN A 627 -3.21 -8.04 4.43
CA GLN A 627 -1.86 -8.54 4.72
C GLN A 627 -0.79 -7.78 3.93
N LYS A 628 -1.13 -7.32 2.70
CA LYS A 628 -0.29 -6.42 1.91
C LYS A 628 0.07 -5.13 2.66
N ALA A 629 -0.91 -4.50 3.33
CA ALA A 629 -0.63 -3.28 4.09
C ALA A 629 0.34 -3.53 5.27
N ALA A 630 0.29 -4.71 5.90
CA ALA A 630 1.25 -5.08 6.94
C ALA A 630 2.67 -5.26 6.38
N ALA A 631 2.81 -5.92 5.22
CA ALA A 631 4.09 -6.11 4.54
C ALA A 631 4.71 -4.75 4.12
N ILE A 632 3.91 -3.89 3.48
CA ILE A 632 4.32 -2.54 3.08
C ILE A 632 4.80 -1.74 4.28
N ALA A 633 4.01 -1.70 5.36
CA ALA A 633 4.37 -0.97 6.57
C ALA A 633 5.66 -1.51 7.19
N SER A 634 5.88 -2.83 7.17
CA SER A 634 7.12 -3.43 7.70
C SER A 634 8.39 -3.05 6.95
N GLY A 635 8.32 -2.82 5.64
CA GLY A 635 9.45 -2.26 4.90
C GLY A 635 9.77 -0.82 5.31
N PHE A 636 8.74 0.00 5.54
CA PHE A 636 8.91 1.37 6.04
C PHE A 636 9.45 1.41 7.47
N TRP A 637 8.98 0.53 8.36
CA TRP A 637 9.53 0.43 9.73
C TRP A 637 11.03 0.13 9.69
N ARG A 638 11.47 -0.80 8.82
CA ARG A 638 12.88 -1.13 8.69
C ARG A 638 13.73 0.04 8.15
N LEU A 639 13.16 0.88 7.29
CA LEU A 639 13.78 2.14 6.84
C LEU A 639 13.75 3.26 7.90
N GLY A 640 13.14 3.03 9.07
CA GLY A 640 12.98 4.06 10.09
C GLY A 640 11.88 5.09 9.80
N VAL A 641 10.93 4.74 8.93
CA VAL A 641 9.77 5.56 8.62
C VAL A 641 8.56 5.12 9.47
N PRO A 642 8.04 5.99 10.34
CA PRO A 642 6.87 5.69 11.15
C PRO A 642 5.59 5.54 10.32
N VAL A 643 4.69 4.65 10.76
CA VAL A 643 3.38 4.43 10.14
C VAL A 643 2.27 4.58 11.18
N ILE A 644 1.24 5.35 10.82
CA ILE A 644 -0.01 5.49 11.56
C ILE A 644 -1.09 4.66 10.86
N VAL A 645 -1.88 3.93 11.63
CA VAL A 645 -3.10 3.24 11.17
C VAL A 645 -4.32 3.79 11.89
N GLY A 646 -5.49 3.66 11.26
CA GLY A 646 -6.75 3.92 11.97
C GLY A 646 -7.10 2.82 12.97
N PRO A 647 -8.25 2.95 13.65
CA PRO A 647 -8.61 2.10 14.79
C PRO A 647 -8.61 0.60 14.48
N HIS A 648 -9.06 0.23 13.27
CA HIS A 648 -9.05 -1.18 12.84
C HIS A 648 -7.65 -1.77 12.68
N GLY A 649 -6.62 -0.95 12.53
CA GLY A 649 -5.23 -1.39 12.48
C GLY A 649 -4.74 -2.04 13.78
N LEU A 650 -5.40 -1.81 14.92
CA LEU A 650 -5.16 -2.54 16.17
C LEU A 650 -5.26 -4.06 15.98
N LYS A 651 -6.08 -4.51 15.03
CA LYS A 651 -6.28 -5.94 14.69
C LYS A 651 -5.05 -6.59 14.04
N TYR A 652 -4.01 -5.83 13.69
CA TYR A 652 -2.69 -6.38 13.35
C TYR A 652 -1.91 -6.89 14.57
N ARG A 653 -2.45 -6.76 15.79
CA ARG A 653 -2.00 -7.42 17.04
C ARG A 653 -0.72 -6.87 17.67
N ARG A 654 0.00 -5.94 17.02
CA ARG A 654 1.26 -5.41 17.54
C ARG A 654 1.51 -3.98 17.10
N MET A 655 1.86 -3.10 18.05
CA MET A 655 2.40 -1.74 17.81
C MET A 655 3.90 -1.67 18.08
N LEU A 656 4.58 -0.64 17.57
CA LEU A 656 6.00 -0.40 17.79
C LEU A 656 6.15 0.97 18.46
N LEU A 657 6.07 0.96 19.78
CA LEU A 657 5.92 2.16 20.60
C LEU A 657 7.23 2.45 21.32
N GLY A 658 7.80 3.63 21.09
CA GLY A 658 8.88 4.15 21.92
C GLY A 658 8.37 4.65 23.27
N ARG A 659 9.26 4.63 24.27
CA ARG A 659 8.97 5.03 25.65
C ARG A 659 9.62 6.38 25.94
N LYS A 660 8.87 7.47 25.80
CA LYS A 660 9.37 8.84 26.08
C LYS A 660 9.81 9.03 27.55
N ASP A 661 9.33 8.19 28.46
CA ASP A 661 9.68 8.16 29.88
C ASP A 661 11.01 7.45 30.19
N LYS A 662 11.66 6.83 29.18
CA LYS A 662 12.94 6.12 29.32
C LYS A 662 14.05 6.80 28.53
N PRO A 663 14.77 7.78 29.09
CA PRO A 663 15.79 8.55 28.37
C PRO A 663 16.88 7.68 27.72
N GLU A 664 17.20 6.53 28.31
CA GLU A 664 18.22 5.59 27.83
C GLU A 664 17.94 5.02 26.42
N ASP A 665 16.67 4.96 26.00
CA ASP A 665 16.27 4.45 24.67
C ASP A 665 16.52 5.50 23.54
N TRP A 666 16.84 6.74 23.91
CA TRP A 666 16.92 7.91 23.00
C TRP A 666 18.32 8.50 22.84
N TYR A 667 19.36 7.72 23.17
CA TYR A 667 20.73 8.09 22.86
C TYR A 667 21.15 7.57 21.48
N VAL A 668 21.93 8.38 20.76
CA VAL A 668 22.60 8.05 19.50
C VAL A 668 24.06 8.47 19.57
N TYR A 669 24.89 8.03 18.63
CA TYR A 669 26.23 8.58 18.47
C TYR A 669 26.18 9.86 17.66
N ASP A 670 27.00 10.85 18.03
CA ASP A 670 27.41 11.90 17.11
C ASP A 670 28.50 11.34 16.18
N ALA A 671 28.23 11.31 14.88
CA ALA A 671 29.16 10.79 13.89
C ALA A 671 30.46 11.60 13.81
N ARG A 672 30.51 12.85 14.30
CA ARG A 672 31.72 13.69 14.31
C ARG A 672 32.61 13.36 15.50
N THR A 673 32.05 13.25 16.69
CA THR A 673 32.82 13.12 17.94
C THR A 673 32.88 11.69 18.49
N GLY A 674 31.88 10.86 18.18
CA GLY A 674 31.68 9.53 18.76
C GLY A 674 30.99 9.53 20.12
N GLU A 675 30.62 10.70 20.64
CA GLU A 675 29.92 10.81 21.93
C GLU A 675 28.46 10.36 21.81
N LYS A 676 27.91 9.83 22.92
CA LYS A 676 26.49 9.51 23.00
C LYS A 676 25.69 10.75 23.37
N ILE A 677 24.75 11.15 22.53
CA ILE A 677 23.92 12.34 22.71
C ILE A 677 22.45 11.93 22.78
N TYR A 678 21.72 12.52 23.73
CA TYR A 678 20.28 12.38 23.83
C TYR A 678 19.58 13.20 22.74
N VAL A 679 18.72 12.55 21.94
CA VAL A 679 18.04 13.21 20.81
C VAL A 679 16.54 13.40 20.99
N GLY A 680 16.01 12.97 22.12
CA GLY A 680 14.57 12.98 22.39
C GLY A 680 13.78 11.95 21.57
N PRO A 681 12.47 11.84 21.85
CA PRO A 681 11.58 10.88 21.20
C PRO A 681 11.17 11.29 19.78
N ALA A 682 12.14 11.47 18.88
CA ALA A 682 11.90 11.94 17.50
C ALA A 682 12.41 10.92 16.46
N PRO A 683 11.53 10.18 15.74
CA PRO A 683 10.10 10.00 16.01
C PRO A 683 9.85 9.12 17.24
N GLU A 684 8.75 9.35 17.95
CA GLU A 684 8.43 8.64 19.21
C GLU A 684 7.96 7.21 18.98
N HIS A 685 7.23 6.97 17.91
CA HIS A 685 6.68 5.65 17.58
C HIS A 685 7.05 5.31 16.15
N LEU A 686 7.22 4.02 15.89
CA LEU A 686 7.43 3.50 14.54
C LEU A 686 6.14 2.90 13.97
N PHE A 687 5.24 2.43 14.84
CA PHE A 687 3.90 2.00 14.44
C PHE A 687 2.87 2.36 15.51
N TYR A 688 1.90 3.18 15.14
CA TYR A 688 0.89 3.76 16.03
C TYR A 688 -0.52 3.60 15.46
N ALA A 689 -1.51 3.35 16.32
CA ALA A 689 -2.91 3.34 15.95
C ALA A 689 -3.60 4.56 16.56
N ALA A 690 -4.12 5.44 15.72
CA ALA A 690 -4.90 6.59 16.17
C ALA A 690 -6.40 6.25 16.13
N GLU A 691 -7.13 6.72 17.13
CA GLU A 691 -8.56 6.51 17.31
C GLU A 691 -9.38 7.45 16.40
N SER A 692 -8.93 8.69 16.24
CA SER A 692 -9.62 9.73 15.47
C SER A 692 -8.71 10.39 14.44
N LYS A 693 -9.30 11.06 13.43
CA LYS A 693 -8.51 11.83 12.46
C LYS A 693 -7.76 12.98 13.14
N GLU A 694 -8.35 13.58 14.17
CA GLU A 694 -7.78 14.70 14.90
C GLU A 694 -6.50 14.27 15.63
N GLU A 695 -6.54 13.10 16.29
CA GLU A 695 -5.35 12.48 16.89
C GLU A 695 -4.32 12.10 15.81
N ALA A 696 -4.77 11.48 14.71
CA ALA A 696 -3.88 11.11 13.61
C ALA A 696 -3.14 12.33 13.06
N MET A 697 -3.81 13.48 12.88
CA MET A 697 -3.20 14.72 12.40
C MET A 697 -2.13 15.23 13.37
N VAL A 698 -2.40 15.21 14.68
CA VAL A 698 -1.40 15.58 15.69
C VAL A 698 -0.18 14.65 15.61
N MET A 699 -0.42 13.34 15.49
CA MET A 699 0.64 12.35 15.41
C MET A 699 1.44 12.42 14.11
N ILE A 700 0.82 12.78 12.97
CA ILE A 700 1.55 13.00 11.71
C ILE A 700 2.56 14.14 11.90
N ALA A 701 2.14 15.28 12.46
CA ALA A 701 3.05 16.42 12.68
C ALA A 701 4.19 16.06 13.66
N LYS A 702 3.85 15.37 14.75
CA LYS A 702 4.81 14.93 15.77
C LYS A 702 5.85 13.94 15.22
N LEU A 703 5.39 12.89 14.53
CA LEU A 703 6.23 11.81 14.03
C LEU A 703 7.06 12.21 12.80
N CYS A 704 6.87 13.41 12.24
CA CYS A 704 7.74 13.98 11.22
C CYS A 704 9.01 14.66 11.79
N MET A 705 9.07 14.91 13.11
CA MET A 705 10.28 15.46 13.75
C MET A 705 11.44 14.47 13.68
N ARG A 706 12.65 15.00 13.47
CA ARG A 706 13.87 14.19 13.34
C ARG A 706 15.00 14.76 14.20
N PRO A 707 15.89 13.92 14.75
CA PRO A 707 17.01 14.36 15.59
C PRO A 707 17.84 15.50 14.98
N ASN A 708 18.08 15.43 13.66
CA ASN A 708 18.91 16.39 12.93
C ASN A 708 18.19 17.66 12.45
N ASP A 709 16.90 17.86 12.73
CA ASP A 709 16.20 19.08 12.29
C ASP A 709 17.02 20.32 12.63
N THR A 710 17.17 21.28 11.72
CA THR A 710 17.81 22.56 12.09
C THR A 710 16.94 23.28 13.11
N THR A 711 17.47 24.32 13.73
CA THR A 711 16.69 25.19 14.62
C THR A 711 15.44 25.74 13.95
N LYS A 712 15.58 26.25 12.72
CA LYS A 712 14.46 26.76 11.91
C LYS A 712 13.46 25.65 11.57
N GLY A 713 13.95 24.50 11.11
CA GLY A 713 13.09 23.37 10.76
C GLY A 713 12.33 22.81 11.96
N ARG A 714 13.00 22.68 13.11
CA ARG A 714 12.36 22.24 14.36
C ARG A 714 11.28 23.22 14.80
N ALA A 715 11.53 24.53 14.73
CA ALA A 715 10.53 25.54 15.04
C ALA A 715 9.29 25.41 14.14
N ILE A 716 9.46 25.15 12.84
CA ILE A 716 8.34 24.92 11.91
C ILE A 716 7.55 23.66 12.31
N LYS A 717 8.22 22.55 12.60
CA LYS A 717 7.55 21.29 12.98
C LYS A 717 6.85 21.41 14.34
N LEU A 718 7.48 22.05 15.33
CA LEU A 718 6.89 22.35 16.63
C LEU A 718 5.65 23.24 16.48
N SER A 719 5.72 24.28 15.64
CA SER A 719 4.58 25.15 15.37
C SER A 719 3.39 24.34 14.84
N ASN A 720 3.60 23.41 13.91
CA ASN A 720 2.53 22.56 13.39
C ASN A 720 1.98 21.61 14.46
N TYR A 721 2.85 20.96 15.23
CA TYR A 721 2.45 20.04 16.29
C TYR A 721 1.62 20.74 17.38
N ILE A 722 2.13 21.86 17.90
CA ILE A 722 1.47 22.63 18.97
C ILE A 722 0.15 23.21 18.47
N ASP A 723 0.13 23.78 17.26
CA ASP A 723 -1.09 24.34 16.66
C ASP A 723 -2.19 23.28 16.49
N LEU A 724 -1.88 22.14 15.89
CA LEU A 724 -2.84 21.05 15.72
C LEU A 724 -3.33 20.52 17.07
N TYR A 725 -2.42 20.34 18.03
CA TYR A 725 -2.77 19.84 19.35
C TYR A 725 -3.69 20.83 20.10
N LYS A 726 -3.35 22.12 20.11
CA LYS A 726 -4.21 23.15 20.71
C LYS A 726 -5.57 23.25 20.02
N ARG A 727 -5.59 23.20 18.68
CA ARG A 727 -6.82 23.28 17.89
C ARG A 727 -7.79 22.15 18.22
N PHE A 728 -7.30 20.93 18.45
CA PHE A 728 -8.16 19.75 18.68
C PHE A 728 -8.36 19.40 20.16
N PHE A 729 -7.40 19.70 21.03
CA PHE A 729 -7.40 19.29 22.45
C PHE A 729 -7.38 20.47 23.43
N GLY A 730 -7.36 21.72 22.94
CA GLY A 730 -7.54 22.94 23.74
C GLY A 730 -6.42 23.26 24.74
N THR A 731 -5.33 22.49 24.74
CA THR A 731 -4.25 22.56 25.74
C THR A 731 -2.88 22.53 25.07
N MET A 732 -1.80 22.86 25.79
CA MET A 732 -0.44 22.68 25.30
C MET A 732 -0.06 21.19 25.36
N PRO A 733 0.68 20.62 24.37
CA PRO A 733 1.21 19.28 24.50
C PRO A 733 2.03 19.09 25.77
N ASP A 734 1.80 17.98 26.47
CA ASP A 734 2.43 17.69 27.76
C ASP A 734 3.95 17.43 27.66
N ASP A 735 4.41 17.08 26.47
CA ASP A 735 5.77 16.64 26.16
C ASP A 735 6.53 17.55 25.19
N VAL A 736 6.03 18.77 24.92
CA VAL A 736 6.71 19.73 24.03
C VAL A 736 8.17 19.99 24.42
N HIS A 737 8.46 19.98 25.72
CA HIS A 737 9.80 20.15 26.30
C HIS A 737 10.80 19.06 25.87
N LEU A 738 10.33 17.87 25.46
CA LEU A 738 11.19 16.79 24.96
C LEU A 738 11.68 17.03 23.52
N PHE A 739 11.06 17.98 22.81
CA PHE A 739 11.34 18.27 21.40
C PHE A 739 12.03 19.62 21.19
N VAL A 740 12.23 20.41 22.25
CA VAL A 740 13.04 21.64 22.24
C VAL A 740 14.46 21.27 22.66
N ARG A 741 15.47 21.58 21.84
CA ARG A 741 16.89 21.34 22.16
C ARG A 741 17.61 22.62 22.54
N THR A 742 17.25 23.72 21.90
CA THR A 742 17.74 25.07 22.22
C THR A 742 16.57 26.05 22.27
N LEU A 743 16.72 27.21 22.92
CA LEU A 743 15.66 28.23 22.92
C LEU A 743 15.30 28.74 21.53
N ALA A 744 16.19 28.56 20.56
CA ALA A 744 15.94 28.96 19.18
C ALA A 744 15.02 27.96 18.43
N ASP A 745 14.84 26.73 18.94
CA ASP A 745 13.84 25.80 18.40
C ASP A 745 12.39 26.26 18.68
N VAL A 746 12.20 27.18 19.64
CA VAL A 746 10.87 27.62 20.08
C VAL A 746 10.21 28.50 19.00
N PRO A 747 8.99 28.17 18.54
CA PRO A 747 8.27 29.00 17.56
C PRO A 747 8.02 30.41 18.11
N LEU A 748 8.33 31.45 17.31
CA LEU A 748 8.24 32.85 17.73
C LEU A 748 6.85 33.25 18.23
N THR A 749 5.80 32.78 17.57
CA THR A 749 4.39 33.10 17.90
C THR A 749 3.89 32.43 19.19
N MET A 750 4.62 31.44 19.71
CA MET A 750 4.23 30.66 20.90
C MET A 750 5.32 30.69 21.97
N ARG A 751 6.22 31.68 21.89
CA ARG A 751 7.47 31.69 22.67
C ARG A 751 7.26 31.75 24.17
N GLU A 752 6.40 32.66 24.63
CA GLU A 752 6.12 32.85 26.06
C GLU A 752 5.54 31.57 26.68
N GLU A 753 4.55 30.97 26.02
CA GLU A 753 3.88 29.77 26.52
C GLU A 753 4.82 28.56 26.54
N VAL A 754 5.62 28.35 25.49
CA VAL A 754 6.56 27.22 25.44
C VAL A 754 7.67 27.39 26.48
N ILE A 755 8.26 28.60 26.63
CA ILE A 755 9.30 28.85 27.64
C ILE A 755 8.78 28.55 29.04
N LYS A 756 7.55 28.96 29.36
CA LYS A 756 6.92 28.63 30.65
C LYS A 756 6.89 27.11 30.90
N VAL A 757 6.53 26.31 29.89
CA VAL A 757 6.56 24.84 30.01
C VAL A 757 7.97 24.30 30.19
N LEU A 758 8.97 24.88 29.52
CA LEU A 758 10.37 24.48 29.68
C LEU A 758 10.87 24.73 31.12
N GLU A 759 10.54 25.88 31.70
CA GLU A 759 10.89 26.25 33.07
C GLU A 759 10.21 25.32 34.08
N GLU A 760 8.91 25.08 33.94
CA GLU A 760 8.12 24.18 34.80
C GLU A 760 8.64 22.73 34.76
N ARG A 761 9.22 22.31 33.64
CA ARG A 761 9.75 20.94 33.43
C ARG A 761 11.24 20.81 33.73
N GLY A 762 11.91 21.87 34.19
CA GLY A 762 13.35 21.84 34.49
C GLY A 762 14.21 21.51 33.27
N TRP A 763 13.78 21.96 32.09
CA TRP A 763 14.45 21.70 30.82
C TRP A 763 15.88 22.24 30.80
N LYS A 764 16.77 21.53 30.10
CA LYS A 764 18.17 21.91 29.90
C LYS A 764 18.49 21.97 28.42
N GLU A 765 19.26 22.97 28.04
CA GLU A 765 19.74 23.13 26.68
C GLU A 765 20.64 21.96 26.27
N ASN A 766 20.51 21.58 25.01
CA ASN A 766 21.19 20.44 24.40
C ASN A 766 21.65 20.82 22.97
N ILE A 767 22.57 20.05 22.41
CA ILE A 767 23.16 20.33 21.11
C ILE A 767 22.41 19.63 19.97
N ILE A 768 22.59 20.12 18.74
CA ILE A 768 22.08 19.46 17.53
C ILE A 768 23.18 18.50 17.03
N PRO A 769 22.97 17.17 17.08
CA PRO A 769 24.04 16.22 16.76
C PRO A 769 24.19 15.98 15.25
N ASP A 770 25.23 15.24 14.87
CA ASP A 770 25.30 14.46 13.63
C ASP A 770 24.86 13.01 13.91
N PRO A 771 23.56 12.74 14.09
CA PRO A 771 23.08 11.50 14.70
C PRO A 771 23.30 10.25 13.83
N THR A 772 23.75 9.17 14.46
CA THR A 772 23.75 7.82 13.90
C THR A 772 23.61 6.74 14.98
N LEU A 773 22.94 5.63 14.64
CA LEU A 773 22.90 4.40 15.42
C LEU A 773 24.00 3.40 15.01
N LEU A 774 24.85 3.77 14.06
CA LEU A 774 25.88 2.91 13.49
C LEU A 774 27.27 3.38 13.96
N PRO A 775 27.92 2.67 14.90
CA PRO A 775 29.26 3.03 15.37
C PRO A 775 30.29 3.13 14.24
N ARG A 776 30.13 2.31 13.18
CA ARG A 776 31.03 2.33 12.01
C ARG A 776 31.01 3.63 11.20
N LEU A 777 30.02 4.50 11.43
CA LEU A 777 29.91 5.81 10.76
C LEU A 777 30.55 6.95 11.58
N VAL A 778 31.02 6.66 12.80
CA VAL A 778 31.77 7.64 13.61
C VAL A 778 33.12 7.90 12.97
N ARG A 779 33.42 9.18 12.71
CA ARG A 779 34.63 9.63 11.99
C ARG A 779 35.88 9.62 12.87
N LYS A 780 35.73 9.72 14.19
CA LYS A 780 36.85 9.69 15.13
C LYS A 780 37.27 8.23 15.39
N LYS A 781 38.50 7.86 15.03
CA LYS A 781 39.08 6.56 15.40
C LYS A 781 39.33 6.54 16.91
N ALA A 782 38.92 5.48 17.59
CA ALA A 782 39.30 5.27 18.99
C ALA A 782 40.84 5.13 19.07
N GLY A 783 41.52 6.16 19.57
CA GLY A 783 42.98 6.19 19.74
C GLY A 783 43.75 7.39 19.16
N GLU A 784 43.08 8.37 18.54
CA GLU A 784 43.67 9.66 18.13
C GLU A 784 43.00 10.87 18.82
#